data_AF-A0A355URJ6-F1
#
_entry.id   AF-A0A355URJ6-F1
#
_cell.length_a   1.000
_cell.length_b   1.000
_cell.length_c   1.000
_cell.angle_alpha   90.00
_cell.angle_beta   90.00
_cell.angle_gamma   90.00
#
_symmetry.space_group_name_H-M   'P 1'
#
loop_
_entity.id
_entity.type
_entity.pdbx_description
1 polymer ?
#
loop_
_entity_poly.entity_id
_entity_poly.type
_entity_poly.pdbx_seq_one_letter_code
_entity_poly.pdbx_strand_id
1 'polypeptide(L)'
;MEKKTTMRATRAWGIAASLAILMTGCTQEKPGKTFSLAEGKKAKAFAKGNELGLIPILEYHRFGKKEERWTRTFANFEGDLEFLYRNGYALLSINDFAKGHIDLPAGKKPVVLTFDDGSPEQFRYLSNQGKTKRDSKGKPEINPDCAVAILDRFAAKHPDFGKAAAFYVLPTAFEDTASSTEKLRYLFETGRQIGNHTYNHANLSKHSTSEIQNELSRAQTEVRKSLPGYSLETLALPYGLLPHTPQGIQAVLKGADYLNRVVLMVGANPTYSPFDRRFDSSKVARIQAIDEEWKRWFNRSPHSTSPVKENFRPFLSDGDPALISFPQSLRKEIAPRYLSRSRTNEEIENKNNEVQKKLAGENAEVSLSASPSSTPSVTPKITVHPGYNLPLPKGGWYEKDKIFHLVQAGEVLESISNRYLKFSDDYVEEDLRAAIKGRNNLKKSLSIGQKIEIPHVRALPPAPKIIAKPKSFEARGLYMTATSAGCKRMFRLVGEMKKNGVNTVIFDAKDMSGLISYDSKVPLARKIGAVSPYLIRDLPKMIEHLHRQGIHVVARVTLFYDRQLATQRPDLAVRSKATGRSWIEQGNGPTWVDPSLAEVQNYNLDLAKELIRNGVDEIQFDYIRFPAMGNTRDARYRFDAKTPKHVIITDFLKRAYSELKPLGALLSVDVYGVVAWDQGIDVVITGQKIEEMCLYTDVICPMLYSSHFYGNFDNKRYPPDEPYYFVSQGVQKFQKRTKGSGVAIRPWLQAFSYRVSRFNTGYVRSQLQAADDTKSIGWSMWDAQNQYKVAAQTLAGWKLTGK
;
A
#
# COMPACT_ATOMS: atom_id res chain seq x y z
N MET A 1 1.01 66.12 34.42
CA MET A 1 1.93 67.01 33.66
C MET A 1 2.49 66.15 32.52
N GLU A 2 2.05 66.28 31.27
CA GLU A 2 2.18 67.44 30.34
C GLU A 2 3.61 67.77 29.90
N LYS A 3 3.95 67.42 28.65
CA LYS A 3 4.14 68.32 27.48
C LYS A 3 4.45 67.40 26.25
N LYS A 4 3.97 67.62 25.00
CA LYS A 4 4.06 68.79 24.09
C LYS A 4 5.53 69.09 23.70
N THR A 5 5.95 69.26 22.45
CA THR A 5 5.33 69.17 21.09
C THR A 5 6.49 68.86 20.10
N THR A 6 6.44 68.83 18.75
CA THR A 6 5.60 69.48 17.72
C THR A 6 5.72 68.73 16.37
N MET A 7 4.89 69.03 15.37
CA MET A 7 5.09 68.69 13.95
C MET A 7 5.30 69.95 13.09
N ARG A 8 6.03 69.85 11.96
CA ARG A 8 5.84 70.66 10.73
C ARG A 8 6.72 70.15 9.57
N ALA A 9 6.45 70.52 8.31
CA ALA A 9 5.44 69.90 7.44
C ALA A 9 5.43 70.51 6.00
N THR A 10 5.42 69.65 4.97
CA THR A 10 5.09 69.95 3.55
C THR A 10 4.64 68.61 2.91
N ARG A 11 3.42 68.41 2.35
CA ARG A 11 2.76 69.01 1.16
C ARG A 11 3.49 68.71 -0.15
N ALA A 12 2.86 68.29 -1.26
CA ALA A 12 1.46 67.91 -1.60
C ALA A 12 1.52 66.93 -2.82
N TRP A 13 0.49 66.32 -3.42
CA TRP A 13 -0.99 66.45 -3.48
C TRP A 13 -1.66 65.13 -2.96
N GLY A 14 -2.92 64.71 -3.17
CA GLY A 14 -4.10 65.15 -3.96
C GLY A 14 -4.20 64.40 -5.31
N ILE A 15 -5.34 63.80 -5.72
CA ILE A 15 -6.76 63.98 -5.35
C ILE A 15 -7.44 62.61 -5.10
N ALA A 16 -8.54 62.60 -4.33
CA ALA A 16 -9.44 61.45 -4.19
C ALA A 16 -10.91 61.88 -4.32
N ALA A 17 -11.79 60.97 -4.78
CA ALA A 17 -13.24 61.04 -4.56
C ALA A 17 -13.86 59.65 -4.75
N SER A 18 -14.84 59.30 -3.92
CA SER A 18 -15.70 58.13 -4.06
C SER A 18 -17.15 58.58 -4.06
N LEU A 19 -18.01 57.97 -4.87
CA LEU A 19 -19.40 57.62 -4.50
C LEU A 19 -19.98 56.60 -5.49
N ALA A 20 -21.16 56.07 -5.20
CA ALA A 20 -21.81 54.99 -5.95
C ALA A 20 -23.30 55.30 -6.19
N ILE A 21 -24.04 54.32 -6.77
CA ILE A 21 -25.51 54.09 -6.75
C ILE A 21 -26.22 54.13 -8.15
N LEU A 22 -27.23 53.25 -8.29
CA LEU A 22 -28.31 53.13 -9.31
C LEU A 22 -28.02 52.60 -10.75
N MET A 23 -28.34 51.31 -10.92
CA MET A 23 -29.41 50.73 -11.78
C MET A 23 -29.59 51.10 -13.28
N THR A 24 -29.91 50.04 -14.06
CA THR A 24 -30.71 49.97 -15.32
C THR A 24 -30.21 50.70 -16.59
N GLY A 25 -30.29 50.03 -17.75
CA GLY A 25 -30.15 50.71 -19.07
C GLY A 25 -29.78 49.80 -20.25
N CYS A 26 -30.75 49.46 -21.08
CA CYS A 26 -30.66 48.66 -22.31
C CYS A 26 -29.76 49.23 -23.43
N THR A 27 -29.20 48.33 -24.27
CA THR A 27 -29.00 48.47 -25.75
C THR A 27 -28.04 49.58 -26.27
N GLN A 28 -27.50 49.59 -27.51
CA GLN A 28 -27.33 48.61 -28.60
C GLN A 28 -26.22 49.13 -29.53
N GLU A 29 -25.39 48.26 -30.14
CA GLU A 29 -24.75 48.57 -31.43
C GLU A 29 -24.67 47.33 -32.36
N LYS A 30 -24.77 47.60 -33.66
CA LYS A 30 -24.89 46.69 -34.82
C LYS A 30 -24.80 47.55 -36.11
N PRO A 31 -24.60 47.00 -37.33
CA PRO A 31 -23.96 45.72 -37.70
C PRO A 31 -23.05 45.80 -38.98
N GLY A 32 -22.35 44.71 -39.29
CA GLY A 32 -21.90 44.36 -40.65
C GLY A 32 -20.38 44.49 -40.91
N LYS A 33 -19.73 43.62 -41.70
CA LYS A 33 -20.24 42.67 -42.70
C LYS A 33 -19.57 41.27 -42.65
N THR A 34 -20.37 40.26 -42.96
CA THR A 34 -20.06 38.96 -43.60
C THR A 34 -18.62 38.41 -43.57
N PHE A 35 -18.45 37.25 -42.91
CA PHE A 35 -17.58 36.18 -43.39
C PHE A 35 -18.42 34.99 -43.88
N SER A 36 -17.86 34.17 -44.76
CA SER A 36 -18.57 33.09 -45.47
C SER A 36 -19.06 31.97 -44.55
N LEU A 37 -20.27 31.46 -44.82
CA LEU A 37 -20.82 30.24 -44.24
C LEU A 37 -20.79 29.12 -45.29
N ALA A 38 -19.65 28.41 -45.39
CA ALA A 38 -19.49 27.30 -46.33
C ALA A 38 -18.51 26.23 -45.83
N GLU A 39 -18.86 25.53 -44.75
CA GLU A 39 -18.49 24.11 -44.59
C GLU A 39 -19.41 23.41 -43.58
N GLY A 40 -19.87 22.21 -43.93
CA GLY A 40 -20.94 21.53 -43.20
C GLY A 40 -20.50 20.95 -41.86
N LYS A 41 -20.99 21.53 -40.75
CA LYS A 41 -20.88 20.91 -39.41
C LYS A 41 -21.73 19.63 -39.34
N LYS A 42 -21.18 18.50 -39.80
CA LYS A 42 -21.65 17.17 -39.40
C LYS A 42 -21.77 17.12 -37.88
N ALA A 43 -22.90 16.65 -37.36
CA ALA A 43 -23.11 16.54 -35.91
C ALA A 43 -22.03 15.63 -35.31
N LYS A 44 -21.08 16.21 -34.58
CA LYS A 44 -19.93 15.49 -34.01
C LYS A 44 -20.45 14.55 -32.92
N ALA A 45 -20.32 13.25 -33.15
CA ALA A 45 -20.76 12.24 -32.19
C ALA A 45 -20.03 12.43 -30.85
N PHE A 46 -20.77 12.31 -29.75
CA PHE A 46 -20.20 12.36 -28.39
C PHE A 46 -19.28 11.14 -28.21
N ALA A 47 -18.02 11.38 -27.84
CA ALA A 47 -17.05 10.32 -27.61
C ALA A 47 -17.37 9.56 -26.30
N LYS A 48 -16.86 8.33 -26.18
CA LYS A 48 -17.00 7.49 -24.98
C LYS A 48 -15.69 7.47 -24.22
N GLY A 49 -15.70 7.89 -22.96
CA GLY A 49 -14.53 7.89 -22.08
C GLY A 49 -14.59 6.84 -20.97
N ASN A 50 -13.69 6.98 -20.03
CA ASN A 50 -13.66 6.28 -18.75
C ASN A 50 -13.02 7.20 -17.71
N GLU A 51 -13.67 8.31 -17.42
CA GLU A 51 -13.16 9.36 -16.53
C GLU A 51 -13.31 9.01 -15.04
N LEU A 52 -13.82 7.81 -14.75
CA LEU A 52 -13.73 7.13 -13.45
C LEU A 52 -12.65 6.03 -13.45
N GLY A 53 -11.71 6.06 -14.39
CA GLY A 53 -10.49 5.28 -14.32
C GLY A 53 -9.48 5.83 -13.31
N LEU A 54 -8.43 5.06 -13.04
CA LEU A 54 -7.33 5.45 -12.17
C LEU A 54 -6.30 6.28 -12.94
N ILE A 55 -5.72 7.27 -12.27
CA ILE A 55 -4.71 8.18 -12.81
C ILE A 55 -3.35 7.83 -12.17
N PRO A 56 -2.30 7.55 -12.95
CA PRO A 56 -0.95 7.45 -12.42
C PRO A 56 -0.37 8.82 -12.07
N ILE A 57 0.14 8.95 -10.85
CA ILE A 57 1.01 10.06 -10.42
C ILE A 57 2.38 9.43 -10.14
N LEU A 58 3.39 9.81 -10.92
CA LEU A 58 4.73 9.22 -10.87
C LEU A 58 5.65 10.02 -9.94
N GLU A 59 6.40 9.31 -9.11
CA GLU A 59 7.21 9.86 -8.02
C GLU A 59 8.71 9.62 -8.28
N TYR A 60 9.44 10.68 -8.61
CA TYR A 60 10.89 10.71 -8.81
C TYR A 60 11.55 11.49 -7.66
N HIS A 61 12.71 11.05 -7.17
CA HIS A 61 13.47 11.77 -6.13
C HIS A 61 14.82 12.26 -6.67
N ARG A 62 15.68 11.33 -7.14
CA ARG A 62 17.01 11.65 -7.68
C ARG A 62 17.25 11.03 -9.04
N PHE A 63 18.23 11.59 -9.76
CA PHE A 63 18.74 11.02 -11.00
C PHE A 63 20.23 10.69 -10.88
N GLY A 64 20.68 9.61 -11.52
CA GLY A 64 22.04 9.11 -11.35
C GLY A 64 22.51 8.10 -12.38
N LYS A 65 23.68 7.50 -12.13
CA LYS A 65 24.34 6.53 -13.03
C LYS A 65 23.86 5.08 -12.87
N LYS A 66 23.01 4.80 -11.87
CA LYS A 66 22.46 3.46 -11.56
C LYS A 66 21.02 3.59 -11.07
N GLU A 67 20.24 2.55 -11.28
CA GLU A 67 18.91 2.41 -10.68
C GLU A 67 19.04 2.03 -9.20
N GLU A 68 18.35 2.78 -8.34
CA GLU A 68 18.26 2.53 -6.89
C GLU A 68 16.85 2.92 -6.43
N ARG A 69 16.48 2.61 -5.18
CA ARG A 69 15.13 2.87 -4.65
C ARG A 69 14.65 4.33 -4.83
N TRP A 70 15.56 5.29 -4.79
CA TRP A 70 15.26 6.72 -4.94
C TRP A 70 15.94 7.35 -6.16
N THR A 71 16.66 6.56 -6.97
CA THR A 71 17.56 7.04 -8.03
C THR A 71 17.17 6.43 -9.37
N ARG A 72 16.67 7.25 -10.30
CA ARG A 72 16.34 6.86 -11.67
C ARG A 72 17.49 7.21 -12.61
N THR A 73 17.84 6.37 -13.58
CA THR A 73 18.82 6.78 -14.61
C THR A 73 18.17 7.71 -15.63
N PHE A 74 18.92 8.68 -16.15
CA PHE A 74 18.43 9.60 -17.19
C PHE A 74 17.93 8.86 -18.45
N ALA A 75 18.63 7.79 -18.87
CA ALA A 75 18.25 6.98 -20.01
C ALA A 75 16.92 6.23 -19.78
N ASN A 76 16.70 5.67 -18.57
CA ASN A 76 15.39 5.10 -18.24
C ASN A 76 14.32 6.19 -18.16
N PHE A 77 14.62 7.40 -17.66
CA PHE A 77 13.65 8.50 -17.62
C PHE A 77 13.24 8.99 -19.03
N GLU A 78 14.16 9.08 -19.98
CA GLU A 78 13.81 9.31 -21.40
C GLU A 78 12.92 8.17 -21.94
N GLY A 79 13.22 6.92 -21.58
CA GLY A 79 12.37 5.76 -21.85
C GLY A 79 11.01 5.77 -21.10
N ASP A 80 10.92 6.42 -19.94
CA ASP A 80 9.69 6.59 -19.16
C ASP A 80 8.72 7.53 -19.88
N LEU A 81 9.24 8.65 -20.42
CA LEU A 81 8.47 9.61 -21.21
C LEU A 81 8.03 9.02 -22.57
N GLU A 82 8.96 8.39 -23.29
CA GLU A 82 8.68 7.74 -24.59
C GLU A 82 7.67 6.59 -24.43
N PHE A 83 7.72 5.84 -23.32
CA PHE A 83 6.71 4.83 -23.00
C PHE A 83 5.32 5.44 -22.77
N LEU A 84 5.22 6.50 -21.96
CA LEU A 84 3.94 7.15 -21.65
C LEU A 84 3.28 7.68 -22.92
N TYR A 85 4.03 8.48 -23.69
CA TYR A 85 3.56 9.05 -24.95
C TYR A 85 3.05 7.99 -25.92
N ARG A 86 3.84 6.94 -26.17
CA ARG A 86 3.50 5.87 -27.14
C ARG A 86 2.34 4.99 -26.70
N ASN A 87 2.04 4.91 -25.41
CA ASN A 87 0.84 4.23 -24.90
C ASN A 87 -0.37 5.18 -24.78
N GLY A 88 -0.31 6.40 -25.32
CA GLY A 88 -1.45 7.34 -25.39
C GLY A 88 -1.65 8.20 -24.14
N TYR A 89 -0.63 8.35 -23.30
CA TYR A 89 -0.69 9.31 -22.19
C TYR A 89 -0.42 10.76 -22.64
N ALA A 90 -0.86 11.72 -21.84
CA ALA A 90 -0.49 13.12 -21.88
C ALA A 90 -0.37 13.68 -20.44
N LEU A 91 0.48 14.69 -20.27
CA LEU A 91 0.80 15.29 -18.97
C LEU A 91 -0.36 16.15 -18.46
N LEU A 92 -0.92 15.75 -17.32
CA LEU A 92 -1.87 16.53 -16.54
C LEU A 92 -1.11 17.25 -15.41
N SER A 93 -1.45 18.52 -15.14
CA SER A 93 -0.84 19.25 -14.01
C SER A 93 -1.45 18.81 -12.68
N ILE A 94 -0.68 18.88 -11.59
CA ILE A 94 -1.19 18.44 -10.28
C ILE A 94 -2.28 19.39 -9.76
N ASN A 95 -2.20 20.69 -10.07
CA ASN A 95 -3.24 21.66 -9.70
C ASN A 95 -4.54 21.41 -10.48
N ASP A 96 -4.47 20.99 -11.74
CA ASP A 96 -5.65 20.71 -12.56
C ASP A 96 -6.31 19.39 -12.16
N PHE A 97 -5.49 18.37 -11.87
CA PHE A 97 -5.92 17.15 -11.18
C PHE A 97 -6.62 17.48 -9.84
N ALA A 98 -6.02 18.34 -9.01
CA ALA A 98 -6.57 18.73 -7.70
C ALA A 98 -7.86 19.56 -7.78
N LYS A 99 -8.09 20.25 -8.90
CA LYS A 99 -9.30 21.03 -9.18
C LYS A 99 -10.38 20.21 -9.91
N GLY A 100 -10.02 19.07 -10.50
CA GLY A 100 -10.90 18.29 -11.37
C GLY A 100 -11.13 18.95 -12.74
N HIS A 101 -10.10 19.63 -13.25
CA HIS A 101 -10.09 20.33 -14.54
C HIS A 101 -9.27 19.50 -15.54
N ILE A 102 -9.82 18.39 -16.03
CA ILE A 102 -9.11 17.49 -16.95
C ILE A 102 -9.54 17.84 -18.39
N ASP A 103 -8.75 18.69 -19.05
CA ASP A 103 -8.89 19.02 -20.46
C ASP A 103 -7.79 18.30 -21.26
N LEU A 104 -8.13 17.14 -21.80
CA LEU A 104 -7.24 16.30 -22.61
C LEU A 104 -7.99 15.80 -23.86
N PRO A 105 -7.34 15.66 -25.02
CA PRO A 105 -7.99 15.15 -26.23
C PRO A 105 -8.62 13.76 -26.04
N ALA A 106 -9.74 13.53 -26.73
CA ALA A 106 -10.45 12.25 -26.73
C ALA A 106 -9.50 11.05 -26.96
N GLY A 107 -9.57 10.06 -26.07
CA GLY A 107 -8.72 8.87 -26.11
C GLY A 107 -7.32 9.03 -25.49
N LYS A 108 -6.90 10.23 -25.05
CA LYS A 108 -5.71 10.41 -24.22
C LYS A 108 -5.97 9.98 -22.78
N LYS A 109 -4.89 9.60 -22.08
CA LYS A 109 -4.90 9.22 -20.66
C LYS A 109 -4.06 10.22 -19.85
N PRO A 110 -4.56 10.79 -18.74
CA PRO A 110 -3.76 11.67 -17.89
C PRO A 110 -2.66 10.88 -17.17
N VAL A 111 -1.49 11.50 -17.04
CA VAL A 111 -0.41 11.12 -16.10
C VAL A 111 0.16 12.40 -15.49
N VAL A 112 0.50 12.36 -14.20
CA VAL A 112 1.17 13.48 -13.51
C VAL A 112 2.60 13.07 -13.16
N LEU A 113 3.58 13.95 -13.36
CA LEU A 113 4.96 13.74 -12.94
C LEU A 113 5.27 14.60 -11.71
N THR A 114 5.82 13.98 -10.67
CA THR A 114 6.18 14.63 -9.39
C THR A 114 7.65 14.36 -9.05
N PHE A 115 8.34 15.40 -8.61
CA PHE A 115 9.77 15.45 -8.36
C PHE A 115 10.01 15.98 -6.93
N ASP A 116 10.48 15.12 -6.02
CA ASP A 116 10.59 15.41 -4.59
C ASP A 116 12.04 15.79 -4.19
N ASP A 117 12.27 16.22 -2.95
CA ASP A 117 13.52 16.81 -2.42
C ASP A 117 14.00 18.12 -3.09
N GLY A 118 13.79 18.29 -4.40
CA GLY A 118 14.40 19.37 -5.20
C GLY A 118 15.88 19.14 -5.51
N SER A 119 16.30 17.89 -5.78
CA SER A 119 17.71 17.54 -5.96
C SER A 119 18.37 18.16 -7.22
N PRO A 120 19.67 18.50 -7.22
CA PRO A 120 20.32 19.18 -8.35
C PRO A 120 20.25 18.44 -9.68
N GLU A 121 20.17 17.10 -9.66
CA GLU A 121 20.05 16.29 -10.88
C GLU A 121 18.67 16.42 -11.56
N GLN A 122 17.67 16.96 -10.86
CA GLN A 122 16.37 17.34 -11.45
C GLN A 122 16.48 18.62 -12.28
N PHE A 123 17.12 19.66 -11.73
CA PHE A 123 17.29 20.94 -12.42
C PHE A 123 18.60 21.63 -12.04
N ARG A 124 19.53 21.68 -13.00
CA ARG A 124 20.81 22.37 -12.89
C ARG A 124 21.14 23.13 -14.15
N TYR A 125 21.88 24.23 -13.99
CA TYR A 125 22.43 24.97 -15.11
C TYR A 125 23.82 24.43 -15.48
N LEU A 126 24.34 24.79 -16.65
CA LEU A 126 25.75 24.68 -16.95
C LEU A 126 26.52 25.71 -16.11
N SER A 127 27.75 25.37 -15.72
CA SER A 127 28.64 26.27 -14.99
C SER A 127 30.01 26.33 -15.63
N ASN A 128 30.66 27.48 -15.55
CA ASN A 128 32.06 27.68 -15.87
C ASN A 128 32.75 28.37 -14.68
N GLN A 129 33.86 27.81 -14.18
CA GLN A 129 34.60 28.32 -13.01
C GLN A 129 33.69 28.67 -11.80
N GLY A 130 32.73 27.79 -11.49
CA GLY A 130 31.79 27.96 -10.37
C GLY A 130 30.64 28.97 -10.59
N LYS A 131 30.58 29.64 -11.75
CA LYS A 131 29.49 30.57 -12.10
C LYS A 131 28.57 29.97 -13.16
N THR A 132 27.28 30.30 -13.09
CA THR A 132 26.27 29.93 -14.11
C THR A 132 26.69 30.40 -15.50
N LYS A 133 26.79 29.47 -16.46
CA LYS A 133 27.00 29.79 -17.88
C LYS A 133 25.73 30.42 -18.45
N ARG A 134 25.89 31.47 -19.25
CA ARG A 134 24.78 32.21 -19.87
C ARG A 134 24.97 32.28 -21.38
N ASP A 135 23.87 32.24 -22.11
CA ASP A 135 23.85 32.35 -23.57
C ASP A 135 24.16 33.77 -24.05
N SER A 136 24.21 33.98 -25.37
CA SER A 136 24.42 35.30 -25.99
C SER A 136 23.30 36.31 -25.74
N LYS A 137 22.23 35.95 -25.01
CA LYS A 137 21.12 36.79 -24.57
C LYS A 137 21.08 36.93 -23.03
N GLY A 138 22.11 36.47 -22.33
CA GLY A 138 22.23 36.55 -20.87
C GLY A 138 21.38 35.54 -20.09
N LYS A 139 20.68 34.62 -20.76
CA LYS A 139 19.85 33.59 -20.11
C LYS A 139 20.73 32.44 -19.60
N PRO A 140 20.49 31.90 -18.38
CA PRO A 140 21.17 30.70 -17.90
C PRO A 140 21.03 29.52 -18.86
N GLU A 141 22.14 28.90 -19.24
CA GLU A 141 22.13 27.67 -20.03
C GLU A 141 21.79 26.48 -19.15
N ILE A 142 20.76 25.72 -19.51
CA ILE A 142 20.35 24.52 -18.76
C ILE A 142 21.32 23.37 -19.06
N ASN A 143 21.71 22.62 -18.03
CA ASN A 143 22.53 21.44 -18.20
C ASN A 143 21.72 20.35 -18.96
N PRO A 144 22.23 19.78 -20.07
CA PRO A 144 21.49 18.77 -20.83
C PRO A 144 21.22 17.50 -19.99
N ASP A 145 22.06 17.23 -18.98
CA ASP A 145 21.95 16.11 -18.06
C ASP A 145 21.20 16.55 -16.78
N CYS A 146 19.93 16.94 -16.95
CA CYS A 146 18.97 17.09 -15.84
C CYS A 146 17.54 16.81 -16.31
N ALA A 147 16.64 16.45 -15.38
CA ALA A 147 15.26 16.07 -15.70
C ALA A 147 14.46 17.19 -16.39
N VAL A 148 14.67 18.46 -16.02
CA VAL A 148 14.05 19.61 -16.69
C VAL A 148 14.46 19.70 -18.16
N ALA A 149 15.75 19.56 -18.49
CA ALA A 149 16.24 19.59 -19.87
C ALA A 149 15.70 18.41 -20.69
N ILE A 150 15.63 17.21 -20.10
CA ILE A 150 15.01 16.03 -20.71
C ILE A 150 13.54 16.29 -21.04
N LEU A 151 12.76 16.83 -20.10
CA LEU A 151 11.36 17.18 -20.30
C LEU A 151 11.18 18.24 -21.40
N ASP A 152 12.02 19.27 -21.45
CA ASP A 152 11.94 20.29 -22.50
C ASP A 152 12.30 19.74 -23.89
N ARG A 153 13.32 18.88 -24.02
CA ARG A 153 13.62 18.17 -25.27
C ARG A 153 12.45 17.30 -25.70
N PHE A 154 11.90 16.51 -24.77
CA PHE A 154 10.81 15.58 -25.07
C PHE A 154 9.54 16.30 -25.50
N ALA A 155 9.14 17.36 -24.79
CA ALA A 155 7.95 18.15 -25.11
C ALA A 155 8.11 19.03 -26.37
N ALA A 156 9.35 19.41 -26.74
CA ALA A 156 9.61 20.05 -28.03
C ALA A 156 9.45 19.06 -29.21
N LYS A 157 9.81 17.78 -29.01
CA LYS A 157 9.59 16.67 -29.95
C LYS A 157 8.12 16.21 -29.98
N HIS A 158 7.41 16.33 -28.85
CA HIS A 158 6.03 15.84 -28.67
C HIS A 158 5.12 16.90 -27.99
N PRO A 159 4.69 17.95 -28.72
CA PRO A 159 3.87 19.02 -28.13
C PRO A 159 2.53 18.54 -27.55
N ASP A 160 1.92 17.51 -28.12
CA ASP A 160 0.67 16.88 -27.66
C ASP A 160 0.84 15.92 -26.47
N PHE A 161 2.06 15.81 -25.94
CA PHE A 161 2.33 15.24 -24.61
C PHE A 161 2.23 16.29 -23.50
N GLY A 162 2.40 17.58 -23.82
CA GLY A 162 2.42 18.69 -22.87
C GLY A 162 3.77 18.89 -22.14
N LYS A 163 3.78 19.77 -21.13
CA LYS A 163 4.97 20.10 -20.32
C LYS A 163 4.77 19.98 -18.80
N ALA A 164 3.57 19.56 -18.35
CA ALA A 164 3.20 19.65 -16.94
C ALA A 164 4.00 18.70 -16.05
N ALA A 165 4.62 19.27 -15.01
CA ALA A 165 5.37 18.56 -13.97
C ALA A 165 5.29 19.37 -12.66
N ALA A 166 5.36 18.69 -11.52
CA ALA A 166 5.33 19.30 -10.19
C ALA A 166 6.62 19.02 -9.42
N PHE A 167 7.24 20.07 -8.88
CA PHE A 167 8.48 20.01 -8.10
C PHE A 167 8.20 20.36 -6.64
N TYR A 168 8.44 19.41 -5.75
CA TYR A 168 8.23 19.51 -4.31
C TYR A 168 9.56 19.87 -3.65
N VAL A 169 9.72 21.16 -3.37
CA VAL A 169 11.01 21.80 -3.10
C VAL A 169 11.21 22.13 -1.62
N LEU A 170 12.45 21.96 -1.16
CA LEU A 170 12.94 22.51 0.11
C LEU A 170 13.50 23.94 -0.10
N PRO A 171 13.73 24.72 0.97
CA PRO A 171 14.36 26.05 0.89
C PRO A 171 15.69 26.09 0.12
N THR A 172 16.50 25.03 0.27
CA THR A 172 17.82 24.83 -0.36
C THR A 172 17.74 24.05 -1.67
N ALA A 173 16.60 24.10 -2.37
CA ALA A 173 16.38 23.28 -3.56
C ALA A 173 17.33 23.66 -4.71
N PHE A 174 17.80 22.61 -5.39
CA PHE A 174 18.63 22.64 -6.58
C PHE A 174 20.03 23.29 -6.40
N GLU A 175 20.59 23.34 -5.19
CA GLU A 175 21.90 23.95 -4.94
C GLU A 175 23.04 23.29 -5.75
N ASP A 176 23.62 24.06 -6.68
CA ASP A 176 24.70 23.64 -7.58
C ASP A 176 25.74 24.74 -7.83
N THR A 177 25.30 25.87 -8.39
CA THR A 177 26.06 27.08 -8.78
C THR A 177 25.17 28.33 -8.95
N ALA A 178 23.84 28.19 -8.96
CA ALA A 178 22.91 29.29 -9.21
C ALA A 178 21.89 29.48 -8.08
N SER A 179 21.31 30.68 -7.98
CA SER A 179 20.25 30.95 -7.00
C SER A 179 18.98 30.15 -7.33
N SER A 180 18.42 29.47 -6.32
CA SER A 180 17.13 28.78 -6.41
C SER A 180 16.01 29.69 -6.92
N THR A 181 16.11 31.02 -6.70
CA THR A 181 15.19 32.03 -7.25
C THR A 181 15.10 32.01 -8.78
N GLU A 182 16.23 31.91 -9.51
CA GLU A 182 16.21 31.84 -10.98
C GLU A 182 15.57 30.54 -11.46
N LYS A 183 15.80 29.44 -10.74
CA LYS A 183 15.25 28.12 -11.06
C LYS A 183 13.74 28.04 -10.79
N LEU A 184 13.28 28.49 -9.63
CA LEU A 184 11.84 28.53 -9.31
C LEU A 184 11.09 29.45 -10.29
N ARG A 185 11.70 30.56 -10.71
CA ARG A 185 11.17 31.41 -11.79
C ARG A 185 11.09 30.69 -13.13
N TYR A 186 12.15 29.99 -13.55
CA TYR A 186 12.12 29.22 -14.80
C TYR A 186 11.05 28.11 -14.79
N LEU A 187 10.88 27.40 -13.67
CA LEU A 187 9.82 26.40 -13.52
C LEU A 187 8.43 27.04 -13.71
N PHE A 188 8.16 28.13 -12.99
CA PHE A 188 6.90 28.87 -13.09
C PHE A 188 6.64 29.43 -14.50
N GLU A 189 7.62 30.11 -15.10
CA GLU A 189 7.53 30.69 -16.46
C GLU A 189 7.36 29.63 -17.56
N THR A 190 7.82 28.39 -17.34
CA THR A 190 7.60 27.26 -18.26
C THR A 190 6.34 26.43 -17.98
N GLY A 191 5.45 26.92 -17.12
CA GLY A 191 4.16 26.27 -16.81
C GLY A 191 4.28 25.05 -15.90
N ARG A 192 5.42 24.85 -15.24
CA ARG A 192 5.64 23.81 -14.24
C ARG A 192 5.21 24.30 -12.87
N GLN A 193 4.79 23.37 -12.02
CA GLN A 193 4.19 23.67 -10.73
C GLN A 193 5.20 23.43 -9.60
N ILE A 194 5.12 24.26 -8.57
CA ILE A 194 5.94 24.15 -7.37
C ILE A 194 4.99 23.80 -6.23
N GLY A 195 5.31 22.72 -5.52
CA GLY A 195 4.53 22.21 -4.41
C GLY A 195 5.27 22.29 -3.09
N ASN A 196 4.52 22.24 -1.99
CA ASN A 196 5.04 22.28 -0.64
C ASN A 196 5.70 20.93 -0.29
N HIS A 197 6.90 20.96 0.30
CA HIS A 197 7.58 19.77 0.80
C HIS A 197 8.02 19.93 2.27
N THR A 198 7.32 20.80 3.02
CA THR A 198 7.72 21.38 4.31
C THR A 198 8.99 22.25 4.20
N TYR A 199 9.41 22.87 5.31
CA TYR A 199 10.59 23.75 5.33
C TYR A 199 11.85 22.97 5.73
N ASN A 200 11.75 22.05 6.69
CA ASN A 200 12.87 21.27 7.22
C ASN A 200 12.85 19.78 6.78
N HIS A 201 12.14 19.43 5.70
CA HIS A 201 11.83 18.03 5.33
C HIS A 201 11.18 17.26 6.52
N ALA A 202 10.27 17.94 7.21
CA ALA A 202 9.70 17.52 8.48
C ALA A 202 8.73 16.35 8.32
N ASN A 203 8.95 15.28 9.09
CA ASN A 203 8.00 14.17 9.18
C ASN A 203 6.75 14.59 9.96
N LEU A 204 5.72 15.08 9.24
CA LEU A 204 4.53 15.67 9.84
C LEU A 204 3.73 14.71 10.74
N SER A 205 3.91 13.39 10.63
CA SER A 205 3.29 12.41 11.55
C SER A 205 3.76 12.55 13.00
N LYS A 206 4.91 13.20 13.21
CA LYS A 206 5.56 13.40 14.52
C LYS A 206 5.24 14.75 15.18
N HIS A 207 4.64 15.69 14.45
CA HIS A 207 4.52 17.09 14.84
C HIS A 207 3.11 17.47 15.33
N SER A 208 3.02 18.48 16.19
CA SER A 208 1.74 19.09 16.61
C SER A 208 1.11 19.94 15.50
N THR A 209 -0.18 20.25 15.65
CA THR A 209 -0.96 21.11 14.74
C THR A 209 -0.25 22.44 14.41
N SER A 210 0.34 23.09 15.42
CA SER A 210 1.07 24.35 15.30
C SER A 210 2.43 24.21 14.62
N GLU A 211 3.15 23.11 14.85
CA GLU A 211 4.42 22.83 14.17
C GLU A 211 4.20 22.47 12.70
N ILE A 212 3.14 21.69 12.39
CA ILE A 212 2.68 21.41 11.02
C ILE A 212 2.38 22.72 10.27
N GLN A 213 1.63 23.64 10.91
CA GLN A 213 1.34 24.95 10.33
C GLN A 213 2.60 25.77 10.10
N ASN A 214 3.51 25.83 11.08
CA ASN A 214 4.79 26.53 10.97
C ASN A 214 5.64 26.01 9.80
N GLU A 215 5.80 24.69 9.67
CA GLU A 215 6.53 24.07 8.55
C GLU A 215 5.95 24.44 7.18
N LEU A 216 4.63 24.36 7.03
CA LEU A 216 3.95 24.58 5.76
C LEU A 216 3.88 26.07 5.39
N SER A 217 3.61 26.97 6.35
CA SER A 217 3.64 28.43 6.17
C SER A 217 5.06 28.96 5.89
N ARG A 218 6.10 28.39 6.52
CA ARG A 218 7.49 28.79 6.24
C ARG A 218 7.92 28.39 4.84
N ALA A 219 7.61 27.18 4.39
CA ALA A 219 7.88 26.76 3.00
C ALA A 219 7.14 27.64 1.98
N GLN A 220 5.87 27.96 2.26
CA GLN A 220 5.08 28.90 1.46
C GLN A 220 5.67 30.32 1.45
N THR A 221 6.22 30.79 2.57
CA THR A 221 6.89 32.09 2.68
C THR A 221 8.20 32.12 1.88
N GLU A 222 8.99 31.05 1.93
CA GLU A 222 10.28 30.96 1.21
C GLU A 222 10.08 31.02 -0.31
N VAL A 223 9.15 30.22 -0.85
CA VAL A 223 8.82 30.25 -2.29
C VAL A 223 8.28 31.63 -2.71
N ARG A 224 7.52 32.32 -1.85
CA ARG A 224 7.02 33.69 -2.12
C ARG A 224 8.12 34.76 -2.20
N LYS A 225 9.31 34.54 -1.63
CA LYS A 225 10.47 35.43 -1.85
C LYS A 225 10.97 35.36 -3.30
N SER A 226 10.94 34.16 -3.89
CA SER A 226 11.34 33.92 -5.28
C SER A 226 10.23 34.29 -6.28
N LEU A 227 8.98 34.02 -5.89
CA LEU A 227 7.77 34.16 -6.70
C LEU A 227 6.68 34.91 -5.90
N PRO A 228 6.73 36.25 -5.85
CA PRO A 228 5.71 37.06 -5.19
C PRO A 228 4.30 36.73 -5.71
N GLY A 229 3.36 36.51 -4.78
CA GLY A 229 1.98 36.12 -5.09
C GLY A 229 1.75 34.65 -5.42
N TYR A 230 2.78 33.81 -5.58
CA TYR A 230 2.60 32.37 -5.82
C TYR A 230 2.03 31.65 -4.58
N SER A 231 1.20 30.64 -4.83
CA SER A 231 0.55 29.85 -3.79
C SER A 231 0.83 28.36 -4.01
N LEU A 232 1.31 27.68 -2.98
CA LEU A 232 1.50 26.24 -2.97
C LEU A 232 0.14 25.59 -2.77
N GLU A 233 -0.48 25.13 -3.86
CA GLU A 233 -1.81 24.50 -3.82
C GLU A 233 -1.76 22.99 -3.52
N THR A 234 -0.57 22.38 -3.37
CA THR A 234 -0.38 20.94 -3.14
C THR A 234 0.84 20.66 -2.25
N LEU A 235 0.81 19.54 -1.53
CA LEU A 235 1.88 19.06 -0.64
C LEU A 235 2.28 17.63 -1.00
N ALA A 236 3.59 17.35 -1.13
CA ALA A 236 4.11 15.99 -1.04
C ALA A 236 4.67 15.78 0.38
N LEU A 237 4.19 14.77 1.08
CA LEU A 237 4.59 14.51 2.47
C LEU A 237 6.02 13.94 2.52
N PRO A 238 6.97 14.58 3.24
CA PRO A 238 8.21 13.92 3.62
C PRO A 238 7.93 12.55 4.25
N TYR A 239 8.60 11.51 3.76
CA TYR A 239 8.40 10.10 4.15
C TYR A 239 7.00 9.52 3.87
N GLY A 240 6.06 10.27 3.28
CA GLY A 240 4.71 9.83 2.95
C GLY A 240 3.74 9.70 4.13
N LEU A 241 4.10 10.20 5.33
CA LEU A 241 3.38 9.91 6.57
C LEU A 241 2.49 11.08 7.02
N LEU A 242 1.18 10.83 7.08
CA LEU A 242 0.19 11.79 7.60
C LEU A 242 0.23 11.94 9.13
N PRO A 243 -0.14 13.11 9.67
CA PRO A 243 -0.51 13.29 11.08
C PRO A 243 -1.56 12.27 11.54
N HIS A 244 -1.38 11.75 12.75
CA HIS A 244 -2.27 10.73 13.33
C HIS A 244 -3.55 11.30 13.96
N THR A 245 -3.70 12.63 14.04
CA THR A 245 -4.88 13.31 14.62
C THR A 245 -5.71 14.00 13.53
N PRO A 246 -7.05 14.06 13.66
CA PRO A 246 -7.89 14.81 12.72
C PRO A 246 -7.47 16.28 12.59
N GLN A 247 -7.06 16.91 13.70
CA GLN A 247 -6.59 18.30 13.73
C GLN A 247 -5.27 18.46 12.97
N GLY A 248 -4.34 17.51 13.07
CA GLY A 248 -3.10 17.49 12.29
C GLY A 248 -3.36 17.32 10.79
N ILE A 249 -4.31 16.45 10.41
CA ILE A 249 -4.72 16.27 9.01
C ILE A 249 -5.36 17.55 8.46
N GLN A 250 -6.20 18.24 9.24
CA GLN A 250 -6.78 19.53 8.86
C GLN A 250 -5.72 20.64 8.73
N ALA A 251 -4.72 20.68 9.64
CA ALA A 251 -3.58 21.58 9.50
C ALA A 251 -2.72 21.28 8.27
N VAL A 252 -2.55 20.00 7.91
CA VAL A 252 -1.91 19.59 6.66
C VAL A 252 -2.68 20.11 5.43
N LEU A 253 -4.01 20.09 5.46
CA LEU A 253 -4.85 20.59 4.36
C LEU A 253 -4.87 22.13 4.28
N LYS A 254 -4.93 22.85 5.41
CA LYS A 254 -5.09 24.31 5.41
C LYS A 254 -4.45 25.00 6.62
N GLY A 255 -3.78 26.12 6.34
CA GLY A 255 -3.30 27.09 7.34
C GLY A 255 -3.97 28.46 7.18
N ALA A 256 -3.31 29.49 7.72
CA ALA A 256 -3.75 30.89 7.54
C ALA A 256 -3.42 31.42 6.13
N ASP A 257 -2.29 30.98 5.55
CA ASP A 257 -1.69 31.55 4.33
C ASP A 257 -1.45 30.52 3.20
N TYR A 258 -1.79 29.24 3.42
CA TYR A 258 -1.65 28.13 2.46
C TYR A 258 -2.91 27.23 2.43
N LEU A 259 -3.10 26.53 1.31
CA LEU A 259 -4.18 25.55 1.09
C LEU A 259 -3.68 24.40 0.22
N ASN A 260 -3.40 23.25 0.83
CA ASN A 260 -3.01 22.03 0.13
C ASN A 260 -4.29 21.29 -0.32
N ARG A 261 -4.72 21.51 -1.56
CA ARG A 261 -5.92 20.87 -2.14
C ARG A 261 -5.77 19.36 -2.24
N VAL A 262 -4.57 18.91 -2.61
CA VAL A 262 -4.15 17.51 -2.56
C VAL A 262 -2.87 17.35 -1.75
N VAL A 263 -2.80 16.22 -1.05
CA VAL A 263 -1.68 15.79 -0.22
C VAL A 263 -1.22 14.44 -0.75
N LEU A 264 0.01 14.37 -1.23
CA LEU A 264 0.57 13.20 -1.90
C LEU A 264 1.35 12.35 -0.90
N MET A 265 1.11 11.03 -0.95
CA MET A 265 1.86 10.03 -0.19
C MET A 265 3.04 9.48 -1.01
N VAL A 266 4.05 8.96 -0.31
CA VAL A 266 5.08 8.10 -0.88
C VAL A 266 4.50 6.70 -1.07
N GLY A 267 4.70 6.06 -2.23
CA GLY A 267 4.36 4.65 -2.36
C GLY A 267 4.05 4.11 -3.75
N ALA A 268 3.03 3.26 -3.80
CA ALA A 268 2.92 2.22 -4.82
C ALA A 268 1.46 1.84 -5.15
N ASN A 269 0.66 2.80 -5.65
CA ASN A 269 -0.62 2.59 -6.34
C ASN A 269 -0.96 3.80 -7.25
N PRO A 270 -1.61 3.61 -8.42
CA PRO A 270 -2.30 4.71 -9.11
C PRO A 270 -3.46 5.23 -8.25
N THR A 271 -3.78 6.52 -8.36
CA THR A 271 -4.85 7.15 -7.57
C THR A 271 -6.20 7.09 -8.29
N TYR A 272 -7.29 7.22 -7.54
CA TYR A 272 -8.62 7.45 -8.11
C TYR A 272 -8.70 8.78 -8.85
N SER A 273 -9.51 8.82 -9.91
CA SER A 273 -9.94 10.05 -10.58
C SER A 273 -10.51 11.06 -9.57
N PRO A 274 -10.28 12.38 -9.71
CA PRO A 274 -10.89 13.40 -8.84
C PRO A 274 -12.42 13.43 -8.90
N PHE A 275 -13.02 12.73 -9.87
CA PHE A 275 -14.46 12.55 -10.04
C PHE A 275 -15.05 11.34 -9.28
N ASP A 276 -14.21 10.42 -8.80
CA ASP A 276 -14.62 9.21 -8.09
C ASP A 276 -14.93 9.49 -6.61
N ARG A 277 -15.95 8.84 -6.04
CA ARG A 277 -16.32 8.98 -4.62
C ARG A 277 -15.30 8.40 -3.64
N ARG A 278 -14.34 7.61 -4.12
CA ARG A 278 -13.22 7.04 -3.36
C ARG A 278 -11.98 7.94 -3.38
N PHE A 279 -11.99 9.01 -4.16
CA PHE A 279 -10.90 9.99 -4.16
C PHE A 279 -10.92 10.79 -2.87
N ASP A 280 -9.86 10.61 -2.08
CA ASP A 280 -9.60 11.36 -0.85
C ASP A 280 -8.36 12.24 -1.07
N SER A 281 -8.59 13.55 -1.16
CA SER A 281 -7.52 14.50 -1.47
C SER A 281 -6.52 14.69 -0.32
N SER A 282 -6.83 14.19 0.89
CA SER A 282 -5.88 14.20 2.03
C SER A 282 -4.83 13.08 1.96
N LYS A 283 -4.98 12.11 1.06
CA LYS A 283 -4.10 10.92 0.93
C LYS A 283 -4.08 10.39 -0.50
N VAL A 284 -3.65 11.24 -1.44
CA VAL A 284 -3.51 10.87 -2.84
C VAL A 284 -2.33 9.92 -3.01
N ALA A 285 -2.56 8.78 -3.65
CA ALA A 285 -1.53 7.77 -3.89
C ALA A 285 -0.61 8.15 -5.07
N ARG A 286 0.65 7.74 -4.97
CA ARG A 286 1.65 7.82 -6.05
C ARG A 286 2.19 6.44 -6.40
N ILE A 287 2.89 6.38 -7.54
CA ILE A 287 3.71 5.27 -7.99
C ILE A 287 5.16 5.74 -8.03
N GLN A 288 5.99 5.22 -7.13
CA GLN A 288 7.45 5.39 -7.15
C GLN A 288 8.02 4.94 -8.51
N ALA A 289 8.78 5.80 -9.18
CA ALA A 289 9.23 5.62 -10.56
C ALA A 289 10.46 4.68 -10.68
N ILE A 290 10.32 3.45 -10.17
CA ILE A 290 11.34 2.38 -10.19
C ILE A 290 10.87 1.19 -11.03
N ASP A 291 11.81 0.37 -11.51
CA ASP A 291 11.51 -0.74 -12.44
C ASP A 291 10.51 -1.78 -11.90
N GLU A 292 10.48 -2.03 -10.59
CA GLU A 292 9.51 -2.94 -9.98
C GLU A 292 8.07 -2.41 -10.12
N GLU A 293 7.87 -1.11 -9.89
CA GLU A 293 6.56 -0.47 -9.95
C GLU A 293 6.14 -0.13 -11.40
N TRP A 294 7.09 0.22 -12.27
CA TRP A 294 6.88 0.30 -13.73
C TRP A 294 6.39 -1.03 -14.30
N LYS A 295 7.01 -2.14 -13.89
CA LYS A 295 6.57 -3.50 -14.24
C LYS A 295 5.22 -3.85 -13.63
N ARG A 296 4.98 -3.48 -12.37
CA ARG A 296 3.75 -3.78 -11.63
C ARG A 296 2.51 -3.10 -12.22
N TRP A 297 2.59 -1.83 -12.60
CA TRP A 297 1.41 -1.07 -13.03
C TRP A 297 1.26 -0.93 -14.53
N PHE A 298 2.36 -0.78 -15.26
CA PHE A 298 2.35 -0.57 -16.71
C PHE A 298 2.76 -1.82 -17.50
N ASN A 299 2.97 -2.96 -16.83
CA ASN A 299 3.43 -4.21 -17.44
C ASN A 299 4.73 -4.05 -18.27
N ARG A 300 5.56 -3.07 -17.89
CA ARG A 300 6.74 -2.64 -18.65
C ARG A 300 8.00 -3.31 -18.11
N SER A 301 8.75 -3.97 -19.00
CA SER A 301 10.16 -4.25 -18.74
C SER A 301 11.01 -3.01 -19.10
N PRO A 302 12.12 -2.74 -18.39
CA PRO A 302 13.14 -1.81 -18.85
C PRO A 302 13.53 -2.12 -20.30
N HIS A 303 13.74 -1.08 -21.10
CA HIS A 303 14.03 -1.16 -22.55
C HIS A 303 12.94 -1.81 -23.44
N SER A 304 11.76 -2.16 -22.91
CA SER A 304 10.65 -2.65 -23.75
C SER A 304 10.12 -1.56 -24.69
N THR A 305 10.16 -1.82 -25.99
CA THR A 305 9.66 -0.91 -27.03
C THR A 305 8.27 -1.29 -27.55
N SER A 306 7.60 -2.30 -27.02
CA SER A 306 6.22 -2.66 -27.41
C SER A 306 5.16 -1.89 -26.58
N PRO A 307 4.04 -1.45 -27.19
CA PRO A 307 2.86 -1.04 -26.44
C PRO A 307 2.35 -2.20 -25.58
N VAL A 308 1.89 -1.90 -24.37
CA VAL A 308 1.42 -2.89 -23.38
C VAL A 308 0.22 -2.34 -22.63
N LYS A 309 -0.69 -3.23 -22.23
CA LYS A 309 -1.86 -2.84 -21.42
C LYS A 309 -1.45 -2.69 -19.95
N GLU A 310 -2.00 -1.66 -19.31
CA GLU A 310 -1.86 -1.44 -17.87
C GLU A 310 -2.49 -2.56 -17.04
N ASN A 311 -1.91 -2.83 -15.88
CA ASN A 311 -2.46 -3.73 -14.86
C ASN A 311 -3.48 -3.00 -13.95
N PHE A 312 -4.06 -1.91 -14.44
CA PHE A 312 -5.13 -1.14 -13.81
C PHE A 312 -6.15 -0.68 -14.87
N ARG A 313 -7.30 -0.14 -14.44
CA ARG A 313 -8.30 0.46 -15.34
C ARG A 313 -7.97 1.96 -15.50
N PRO A 314 -7.27 2.41 -16.57
CA PRO A 314 -6.82 3.79 -16.68
C PRO A 314 -7.98 4.75 -16.88
N PHE A 315 -7.80 6.01 -16.44
CA PHE A 315 -8.61 7.13 -16.91
C PHE A 315 -8.44 7.28 -18.42
N LEU A 316 -9.53 7.48 -19.15
CA LEU A 316 -9.53 7.74 -20.60
C LEU A 316 -10.47 8.92 -20.85
N SER A 317 -9.99 10.03 -21.42
CA SER A 317 -10.85 11.20 -21.65
C SER A 317 -11.72 11.05 -22.90
N ASP A 318 -12.89 11.69 -22.89
CA ASP A 318 -13.75 11.87 -24.06
C ASP A 318 -13.46 13.17 -24.84
N GLY A 319 -12.66 14.08 -24.29
CA GLY A 319 -12.34 15.37 -24.92
C GLY A 319 -13.41 16.45 -24.77
N ASP A 320 -14.31 16.34 -23.78
CA ASP A 320 -15.22 17.42 -23.36
C ASP A 320 -15.04 17.70 -21.85
N PRO A 321 -14.20 18.67 -21.44
CA PRO A 321 -13.96 18.97 -20.03
C PRO A 321 -15.17 19.50 -19.26
N ALA A 322 -16.31 19.79 -19.93
CA ALA A 322 -17.57 20.08 -19.24
C ALA A 322 -18.29 18.80 -18.81
N LEU A 323 -18.14 17.71 -19.57
CA LEU A 323 -18.69 16.39 -19.31
C LEU A 323 -17.80 15.59 -18.34
N ILE A 324 -18.30 14.43 -17.92
CA ILE A 324 -17.55 13.34 -17.27
C ILE A 324 -18.19 12.01 -17.73
N SER A 325 -17.57 11.29 -18.67
CA SER A 325 -18.13 10.03 -19.20
C SER A 325 -17.48 8.75 -18.67
N PHE A 326 -18.29 7.69 -18.52
CA PHE A 326 -17.86 6.39 -18.01
C PHE A 326 -18.86 5.26 -18.33
N PRO A 327 -18.45 3.98 -18.31
CA PRO A 327 -19.38 2.85 -18.45
C PRO A 327 -20.47 2.82 -17.37
N GLN A 328 -21.71 2.42 -17.69
CA GLN A 328 -22.87 2.37 -16.77
C GLN A 328 -22.60 1.57 -15.49
N SER A 329 -21.74 0.56 -15.55
CA SER A 329 -21.29 -0.21 -14.37
C SER A 329 -20.64 0.67 -13.28
N LEU A 330 -20.11 1.84 -13.66
CA LEU A 330 -19.44 2.79 -12.76
C LEU A 330 -20.38 3.91 -12.26
N ARG A 331 -21.68 3.85 -12.56
CA ARG A 331 -22.69 4.82 -12.06
C ARG A 331 -22.79 4.86 -10.52
N LYS A 332 -22.28 3.83 -9.84
CA LYS A 332 -22.14 3.78 -8.37
C LYS A 332 -20.75 4.24 -7.85
N GLU A 333 -19.85 4.69 -8.73
CA GLU A 333 -18.50 5.15 -8.38
C GLU A 333 -18.34 6.68 -8.51
N ILE A 334 -19.10 7.36 -9.38
CA ILE A 334 -19.13 8.85 -9.47
C ILE A 334 -19.40 9.52 -8.11
N ALA A 335 -18.69 10.61 -7.78
CA ALA A 335 -18.95 11.39 -6.57
C ALA A 335 -20.21 12.27 -6.74
N PRO A 336 -21.08 12.42 -5.70
CA PRO A 336 -22.36 13.14 -5.84
C PRO A 336 -22.26 14.54 -6.42
N ARG A 337 -21.20 15.30 -6.09
CA ARG A 337 -20.96 16.67 -6.59
C ARG A 337 -20.78 16.80 -8.10
N TYR A 338 -20.58 15.68 -8.81
CA TYR A 338 -20.38 15.64 -10.26
C TYR A 338 -21.56 15.01 -11.03
N LEU A 339 -22.64 14.59 -10.35
CA LEU A 339 -23.76 13.89 -10.99
C LEU A 339 -24.40 14.69 -12.14
N SER A 340 -24.49 16.01 -12.02
CA SER A 340 -25.03 16.91 -13.05
C SER A 340 -24.17 17.02 -14.33
N ARG A 341 -22.85 16.80 -14.21
CA ARG A 341 -21.90 16.76 -15.34
C ARG A 341 -21.69 15.35 -15.90
N SER A 342 -22.17 14.33 -15.18
CA SER A 342 -21.92 12.93 -15.52
C SER A 342 -22.84 12.40 -16.62
N ARG A 343 -22.27 11.64 -17.56
CA ARG A 343 -23.00 10.79 -18.51
C ARG A 343 -22.43 9.39 -18.55
N THR A 344 -23.25 8.40 -18.88
CA THR A 344 -22.72 7.06 -19.13
C THR A 344 -22.50 6.80 -20.61
N ASN A 345 -21.57 5.91 -20.94
CA ASN A 345 -21.23 5.57 -22.32
C ASN A 345 -22.43 5.02 -23.10
N GLU A 346 -23.37 4.40 -22.38
CA GLU A 346 -24.65 3.89 -22.83
C GLU A 346 -25.70 5.01 -23.04
N GLU A 347 -25.75 6.03 -22.17
CA GLU A 347 -26.53 7.26 -22.40
C GLU A 347 -26.00 8.05 -23.63
N ILE A 348 -24.68 8.12 -23.78
CA ILE A 348 -23.97 8.72 -24.92
C ILE A 348 -24.28 7.95 -26.22
N GLU A 349 -24.27 6.62 -26.17
CA GLU A 349 -24.63 5.75 -27.29
C GLU A 349 -26.08 5.94 -27.74
N ASN A 350 -27.02 5.95 -26.79
CA ASN A 350 -28.43 6.23 -27.08
C ASN A 350 -28.62 7.60 -27.72
N LYS A 351 -27.98 8.65 -27.17
CA LYS A 351 -28.05 10.01 -27.73
C LYS A 351 -27.40 10.12 -29.12
N ASN A 352 -26.28 9.44 -29.35
CA ASN A 352 -25.67 9.36 -30.68
C ASN A 352 -26.60 8.64 -31.67
N ASN A 353 -27.26 7.55 -31.26
CA ASN A 353 -28.23 6.81 -32.06
C ASN A 353 -29.49 7.64 -32.37
N GLU A 354 -29.97 8.48 -31.44
CA GLU A 354 -31.05 9.44 -31.68
C GLU A 354 -30.64 10.52 -32.70
N VAL A 355 -29.42 11.06 -32.60
CA VAL A 355 -28.88 12.02 -33.58
C VAL A 355 -28.75 11.39 -34.96
N GLN A 356 -28.22 10.17 -35.06
CA GLN A 356 -28.16 9.43 -36.32
C GLN A 356 -29.56 9.12 -36.87
N LYS A 357 -30.53 8.75 -36.03
CA LYS A 357 -31.93 8.55 -36.46
C LYS A 357 -32.59 9.84 -36.95
N LYS A 358 -32.29 11.01 -36.37
CA LYS A 358 -32.79 12.30 -36.90
C LYS A 358 -32.17 12.63 -38.25
N LEU A 359 -30.86 12.45 -38.41
CA LEU A 359 -30.15 12.66 -39.69
C LEU A 359 -30.59 11.66 -40.78
N ALA A 360 -30.95 10.44 -40.40
CA ALA A 360 -31.51 9.44 -41.32
C ALA A 360 -33.00 9.65 -41.62
N GLY A 361 -33.76 10.21 -40.68
CA GLY A 361 -35.18 10.54 -40.84
C GLY A 361 -35.46 11.64 -41.87
N GLU A 362 -34.44 12.41 -42.25
CA GLU A 362 -34.49 13.37 -43.37
C GLU A 362 -34.17 12.71 -44.73
N ASN A 363 -33.81 11.41 -44.78
CA ASN A 363 -33.37 10.71 -45.99
C ASN A 363 -33.74 9.20 -46.02
N ALA A 364 -35.02 8.83 -45.82
CA ALA A 364 -35.56 7.54 -46.27
C ALA A 364 -37.11 7.46 -46.23
N GLU A 365 -37.75 7.59 -47.39
CA GLU A 365 -38.96 6.80 -47.69
C GLU A 365 -38.55 5.44 -48.33
N VAL A 366 -39.54 4.58 -48.61
CA VAL A 366 -39.46 3.36 -49.43
C VAL A 366 -38.87 2.09 -48.78
N SER A 367 -39.78 1.25 -48.26
CA SER A 367 -39.77 -0.23 -48.30
C SER A 367 -38.74 -0.99 -47.40
N LEU A 368 -38.93 -2.27 -47.03
CA LEU A 368 -40.14 -3.13 -46.96
C LEU A 368 -39.93 -4.24 -45.89
N SER A 369 -40.94 -5.09 -45.69
CA SER A 369 -41.03 -6.11 -44.64
C SER A 369 -40.09 -7.32 -44.76
N ALA A 370 -39.65 -7.87 -43.63
CA ALA A 370 -39.20 -9.26 -43.49
C ALA A 370 -39.58 -9.83 -42.11
N SER A 371 -40.08 -11.07 -42.07
CA SER A 371 -40.53 -11.76 -40.85
C SER A 371 -39.41 -12.61 -40.22
N PRO A 372 -39.43 -12.84 -38.88
CA PRO A 372 -38.39 -13.60 -38.21
C PRO A 372 -38.56 -15.12 -38.39
N SER A 373 -37.45 -15.82 -38.70
CA SER A 373 -37.38 -17.28 -38.68
C SER A 373 -36.98 -17.82 -37.30
N SER A 374 -37.41 -19.04 -36.98
CA SER A 374 -37.17 -19.68 -35.69
C SER A 374 -35.73 -20.17 -35.51
N THR A 375 -35.27 -20.20 -34.26
CA THR A 375 -34.02 -20.89 -33.86
C THR A 375 -34.29 -21.91 -32.76
N PRO A 376 -33.45 -22.96 -32.61
CA PRO A 376 -33.86 -24.18 -31.90
C PRO A 376 -33.82 -24.07 -30.37
N SER A 377 -34.47 -25.04 -29.71
CA SER A 377 -34.42 -25.21 -28.25
C SER A 377 -32.98 -25.29 -27.73
N VAL A 378 -32.61 -24.35 -26.84
CA VAL A 378 -31.34 -24.36 -26.12
C VAL A 378 -31.59 -24.86 -24.70
N THR A 379 -30.96 -25.98 -24.34
CA THR A 379 -30.96 -26.51 -22.97
C THR A 379 -30.50 -25.42 -22.00
N PRO A 380 -31.24 -25.15 -20.89
CA PRO A 380 -30.98 -24.01 -20.03
C PRO A 380 -29.57 -24.07 -19.43
N LYS A 381 -28.72 -23.11 -19.81
CA LYS A 381 -27.34 -23.01 -19.32
C LYS A 381 -27.34 -22.68 -17.83
N ILE A 382 -26.73 -23.54 -17.02
CA ILE A 382 -26.65 -23.35 -15.57
C ILE A 382 -25.67 -22.20 -15.28
N THR A 383 -26.18 -21.03 -14.91
CA THR A 383 -25.37 -19.82 -14.63
C THR A 383 -24.93 -19.69 -13.16
N VAL A 384 -25.28 -20.65 -12.32
CA VAL A 384 -24.90 -20.74 -10.90
C VAL A 384 -23.96 -21.93 -10.71
N HIS A 385 -22.91 -21.76 -9.92
CA HIS A 385 -22.01 -22.87 -9.58
C HIS A 385 -22.69 -23.78 -8.56
N PRO A 386 -22.97 -25.07 -8.87
CA PRO A 386 -23.86 -25.90 -8.06
C PRO A 386 -23.39 -26.06 -6.61
N GLY A 387 -22.19 -26.61 -6.39
CA GLY A 387 -21.68 -26.84 -5.03
C GLY A 387 -21.21 -25.59 -4.26
N TYR A 388 -21.17 -24.41 -4.89
CA TYR A 388 -20.90 -23.13 -4.21
C TYR A 388 -22.18 -22.32 -3.96
N ASN A 389 -23.29 -22.66 -4.61
CA ASN A 389 -24.53 -21.88 -4.70
C ASN A 389 -24.31 -20.37 -4.95
N LEU A 390 -23.40 -20.03 -5.88
CA LEU A 390 -23.06 -18.64 -6.22
C LEU A 390 -23.07 -18.42 -7.74
N PRO A 391 -23.53 -17.26 -8.23
CA PRO A 391 -23.57 -16.98 -9.66
C PRO A 391 -22.16 -16.95 -10.25
N LEU A 392 -22.04 -17.50 -11.46
CA LEU A 392 -20.85 -17.40 -12.29
C LEU A 392 -20.73 -15.98 -12.88
N PRO A 393 -19.52 -15.53 -13.26
CA PRO A 393 -19.32 -14.30 -14.00
C PRO A 393 -20.16 -14.26 -15.28
N LYS A 394 -20.64 -13.08 -15.69
CA LYS A 394 -21.46 -12.90 -16.91
C LYS A 394 -20.79 -13.58 -18.12
N GLY A 395 -21.57 -14.37 -18.86
CA GLY A 395 -21.06 -15.19 -19.98
C GLY A 395 -20.52 -16.57 -19.55
N GLY A 396 -20.43 -16.86 -18.25
CA GLY A 396 -20.10 -18.18 -17.69
C GLY A 396 -21.30 -19.11 -17.60
N TRP A 397 -21.06 -20.42 -17.74
CA TRP A 397 -22.03 -21.47 -17.41
C TRP A 397 -21.32 -22.75 -16.91
N TYR A 398 -22.03 -23.54 -16.11
CA TYR A 398 -21.62 -24.86 -15.66
C TYR A 398 -22.23 -25.94 -16.56
N GLU A 399 -21.44 -26.94 -16.96
CA GLU A 399 -21.82 -28.02 -17.87
C GLU A 399 -20.87 -29.21 -17.67
N LYS A 400 -21.41 -30.38 -17.26
CA LYS A 400 -20.65 -31.64 -17.10
C LYS A 400 -19.36 -31.46 -16.29
N ASP A 401 -19.51 -30.99 -15.05
CA ASP A 401 -18.46 -30.73 -14.06
C ASP A 401 -17.36 -29.74 -14.48
N LYS A 402 -17.64 -28.95 -15.52
CA LYS A 402 -16.77 -27.87 -16.00
C LYS A 402 -17.49 -26.54 -15.94
N ILE A 403 -16.71 -25.48 -15.78
CA ILE A 403 -17.15 -24.13 -16.10
C ILE A 403 -16.64 -23.79 -17.50
N PHE A 404 -17.53 -23.32 -18.36
CA PHE A 404 -17.18 -22.64 -19.59
C PHE A 404 -17.51 -21.16 -19.50
N HIS A 405 -16.86 -20.36 -20.33
CA HIS A 405 -17.08 -18.93 -20.40
C HIS A 405 -17.06 -18.47 -21.87
N LEU A 406 -18.01 -17.61 -22.22
CA LEU A 406 -18.09 -16.94 -23.51
C LEU A 406 -17.51 -15.52 -23.35
N VAL A 407 -16.38 -15.24 -23.98
CA VAL A 407 -15.68 -13.96 -23.86
C VAL A 407 -16.58 -12.79 -24.27
N GLN A 408 -16.80 -11.83 -23.38
CA GLN A 408 -17.57 -10.62 -23.61
C GLN A 408 -16.70 -9.47 -24.14
N ALA A 409 -17.33 -8.40 -24.64
CA ALA A 409 -16.61 -7.21 -25.09
C ALA A 409 -15.75 -6.57 -23.97
N GLY A 410 -14.50 -6.25 -24.29
CA GLY A 410 -13.54 -5.61 -23.38
C GLY A 410 -12.85 -6.55 -22.38
N GLU A 411 -13.25 -7.82 -22.30
CA GLU A 411 -12.65 -8.79 -21.38
C GLU A 411 -11.27 -9.26 -21.85
N VAL A 412 -10.35 -9.42 -20.89
CA VAL A 412 -9.03 -10.02 -21.10
C VAL A 412 -8.85 -11.22 -20.18
N LEU A 413 -7.93 -12.12 -20.53
CA LEU A 413 -7.69 -13.37 -19.81
C LEU A 413 -7.45 -13.15 -18.29
N GLU A 414 -6.83 -12.05 -17.90
CA GLU A 414 -6.61 -11.69 -16.49
C GLU A 414 -7.90 -11.27 -15.75
N SER A 415 -8.77 -10.50 -16.39
CA SER A 415 -10.09 -10.13 -15.84
C SER A 415 -11.04 -11.34 -15.77
N ILE A 416 -10.84 -12.32 -16.63
CA ILE A 416 -11.53 -13.61 -16.60
C ILE A 416 -11.01 -14.41 -15.40
N SER A 417 -9.70 -14.66 -15.34
CA SER A 417 -9.06 -15.49 -14.32
C SER A 417 -9.31 -14.95 -12.90
N ASN A 418 -9.15 -13.64 -12.66
CA ASN A 418 -9.49 -13.03 -11.36
C ASN A 418 -10.93 -13.32 -10.89
N ARG A 419 -11.91 -13.32 -11.81
CA ARG A 419 -13.33 -13.58 -11.47
C ARG A 419 -13.63 -15.06 -11.25
N TYR A 420 -12.87 -15.96 -11.88
CA TYR A 420 -13.02 -17.41 -11.69
C TYR A 420 -12.17 -17.98 -10.55
N LEU A 421 -11.18 -17.24 -10.03
CA LEU A 421 -10.25 -17.69 -8.99
C LEU A 421 -10.92 -18.25 -7.72
N LYS A 422 -12.10 -17.72 -7.35
CA LYS A 422 -12.90 -18.23 -6.23
C LYS A 422 -13.49 -19.63 -6.45
N PHE A 423 -13.55 -20.10 -7.69
CA PHE A 423 -14.14 -21.39 -8.10
C PHE A 423 -13.08 -22.41 -8.57
N SER A 424 -11.80 -22.03 -8.68
CA SER A 424 -10.71 -22.95 -9.03
C SER A 424 -9.96 -23.47 -7.80
N ASP A 425 -9.03 -24.40 -7.98
CA ASP A 425 -8.05 -24.83 -6.96
C ASP A 425 -6.83 -23.89 -6.87
N ASP A 426 -6.47 -23.19 -7.94
CA ASP A 426 -5.31 -22.29 -7.98
C ASP A 426 -5.48 -21.15 -6.98
N TYR A 427 -4.52 -20.92 -6.08
CA TYR A 427 -4.65 -19.82 -5.13
C TYR A 427 -4.36 -18.45 -5.77
N VAL A 428 -3.42 -18.38 -6.71
CA VAL A 428 -2.99 -17.15 -7.38
C VAL A 428 -3.62 -17.05 -8.78
N GLU A 429 -4.09 -15.86 -9.14
CA GLU A 429 -4.69 -15.60 -10.46
C GLU A 429 -3.78 -15.99 -11.62
N GLU A 430 -2.48 -15.68 -11.52
CA GLU A 430 -1.50 -15.89 -12.59
C GLU A 430 -1.38 -17.37 -12.98
N ASP A 431 -1.59 -18.26 -12.01
CA ASP A 431 -1.43 -19.70 -12.18
C ASP A 431 -2.70 -20.29 -12.83
N LEU A 432 -3.90 -19.83 -12.41
CA LEU A 432 -5.16 -20.08 -13.14
C LEU A 432 -5.12 -19.50 -14.56
N ARG A 433 -4.57 -18.31 -14.76
CA ARG A 433 -4.40 -17.67 -16.08
C ARG A 433 -3.48 -18.48 -16.98
N ALA A 434 -2.38 -19.02 -16.46
CA ALA A 434 -1.52 -19.94 -17.18
C ALA A 434 -2.26 -21.25 -17.52
N ALA A 435 -3.04 -21.80 -16.58
CA ALA A 435 -3.84 -23.00 -16.78
C ALA A 435 -4.92 -22.80 -17.88
N ILE A 436 -5.69 -21.70 -17.85
CA ILE A 436 -6.69 -21.39 -18.90
C ILE A 436 -6.00 -21.21 -20.25
N LYS A 437 -4.83 -20.56 -20.29
CA LYS A 437 -4.03 -20.40 -21.52
C LYS A 437 -3.64 -21.74 -22.12
N GLY A 438 -3.15 -22.67 -21.30
CA GLY A 438 -2.80 -24.03 -21.71
C GLY A 438 -4.02 -24.85 -22.15
N ARG A 439 -5.05 -24.93 -21.30
CA ARG A 439 -6.25 -25.73 -21.54
C ARG A 439 -7.00 -25.37 -22.83
N ASN A 440 -6.92 -24.11 -23.24
CA ASN A 440 -7.60 -23.59 -24.43
C ASN A 440 -6.63 -23.30 -25.59
N ASN A 441 -5.37 -23.74 -25.52
CA ASN A 441 -4.33 -23.54 -26.54
C ASN A 441 -4.20 -22.07 -27.02
N LEU A 442 -4.32 -21.10 -26.09
CA LEU A 442 -4.40 -19.67 -26.42
C LEU A 442 -3.05 -19.09 -26.86
N LYS A 443 -2.80 -19.12 -28.16
CA LYS A 443 -1.61 -18.55 -28.82
C LYS A 443 -1.77 -17.08 -29.26
N LYS A 444 -2.99 -16.53 -29.21
CA LYS A 444 -3.35 -15.15 -29.59
C LYS A 444 -4.25 -14.50 -28.54
N SER A 445 -4.52 -13.20 -28.68
CA SER A 445 -5.54 -12.48 -27.90
C SER A 445 -6.92 -13.14 -28.03
N LEU A 446 -7.75 -13.01 -26.99
CA LEU A 446 -9.12 -13.53 -26.99
C LEU A 446 -10.01 -12.78 -27.99
N SER A 447 -10.94 -13.49 -28.62
CA SER A 447 -11.99 -12.92 -29.48
C SER A 447 -13.34 -12.85 -28.74
N ILE A 448 -14.14 -11.84 -29.01
CA ILE A 448 -15.52 -11.76 -28.49
C ILE A 448 -16.30 -12.97 -29.03
N GLY A 449 -17.10 -13.61 -28.17
CA GLY A 449 -17.83 -14.84 -28.52
C GLY A 449 -16.99 -16.12 -28.49
N GLN A 450 -15.69 -16.05 -28.17
CA GLN A 450 -14.87 -17.25 -27.99
C GLN A 450 -15.32 -18.04 -26.76
N LYS A 451 -15.63 -19.34 -26.92
CA LYS A 451 -15.80 -20.28 -25.80
C LYS A 451 -14.41 -20.66 -25.25
N ILE A 452 -14.26 -20.58 -23.93
CA ILE A 452 -13.11 -21.12 -23.20
C ILE A 452 -13.59 -22.02 -22.06
N GLU A 453 -12.84 -23.08 -21.77
CA GLU A 453 -12.97 -23.93 -20.57
C GLU A 453 -12.12 -23.34 -19.44
N ILE A 454 -12.71 -23.19 -18.26
CA ILE A 454 -11.96 -22.86 -17.04
C ILE A 454 -11.47 -24.19 -16.44
N PRO A 455 -10.15 -24.40 -16.30
CA PRO A 455 -9.59 -25.61 -15.68
C PRO A 455 -9.57 -25.50 -14.16
N HIS A 456 -9.18 -26.60 -13.51
CA HIS A 456 -8.98 -26.68 -12.06
C HIS A 456 -10.22 -26.28 -11.23
N VAL A 457 -11.42 -26.36 -11.83
CA VAL A 457 -12.69 -26.03 -11.17
C VAL A 457 -12.93 -27.00 -10.01
N ARG A 458 -13.30 -26.45 -8.86
CA ARG A 458 -13.68 -27.22 -7.67
C ARG A 458 -15.17 -27.48 -7.66
N ALA A 459 -15.59 -28.71 -7.37
CA ALA A 459 -16.99 -29.02 -7.14
C ALA A 459 -17.57 -28.23 -5.94
N LEU A 460 -16.79 -28.11 -4.86
CA LEU A 460 -17.18 -27.50 -3.58
C LEU A 460 -16.16 -26.43 -3.11
N PRO A 461 -16.57 -25.48 -2.27
CA PRO A 461 -15.67 -24.59 -1.54
C PRO A 461 -14.52 -25.31 -0.81
N PRO A 462 -13.47 -24.59 -0.40
CA PRO A 462 -12.55 -25.08 0.63
C PRO A 462 -13.31 -25.56 1.87
N ALA A 463 -13.01 -26.78 2.32
CA ALA A 463 -13.57 -27.33 3.56
C ALA A 463 -12.48 -27.19 4.64
N PRO A 464 -12.62 -26.29 5.62
CA PRO A 464 -11.65 -26.13 6.69
C PRO A 464 -11.34 -27.45 7.39
N LYS A 465 -10.07 -27.83 7.41
CA LYS A 465 -9.59 -29.05 8.06
C LYS A 465 -8.21 -28.79 8.67
N ILE A 466 -8.01 -29.28 9.88
CA ILE A 466 -6.74 -29.26 10.60
C ILE A 466 -5.98 -30.55 10.26
N ILE A 467 -4.67 -30.45 10.03
CA ILE A 467 -3.75 -31.59 9.95
C ILE A 467 -2.99 -31.69 11.28
N ALA A 468 -3.68 -32.25 12.27
CA ALA A 468 -3.18 -32.37 13.64
C ALA A 468 -1.75 -32.95 13.70
N LYS A 469 -0.90 -32.29 14.49
CA LYS A 469 0.49 -32.70 14.77
C LYS A 469 0.65 -32.98 16.26
N PRO A 470 1.47 -33.97 16.66
CA PRO A 470 1.94 -34.05 18.03
C PRO A 470 2.87 -32.86 18.32
N LYS A 471 2.95 -32.44 19.59
CA LYS A 471 3.89 -31.38 20.01
C LYS A 471 5.37 -31.72 19.81
N SER A 472 5.70 -32.98 19.53
CA SER A 472 7.02 -33.46 19.11
C SER A 472 7.31 -33.32 17.61
N PHE A 473 6.39 -32.80 16.80
CA PHE A 473 6.59 -32.58 15.37
C PHE A 473 7.70 -31.55 15.13
N GLU A 474 8.76 -31.97 14.43
CA GLU A 474 9.91 -31.13 14.09
C GLU A 474 9.54 -30.05 13.06
N ALA A 475 8.94 -28.97 13.55
CA ALA A 475 8.55 -27.81 12.75
C ALA A 475 9.79 -26.98 12.38
N ARG A 476 10.08 -26.90 11.07
CA ARG A 476 11.13 -26.09 10.44
C ARG A 476 10.47 -24.94 9.69
N GLY A 477 10.29 -23.83 10.39
CA GLY A 477 9.40 -22.73 10.03
C GLY A 477 10.04 -21.57 9.29
N LEU A 478 9.29 -20.95 8.37
CA LEU A 478 9.56 -19.62 7.83
C LEU A 478 8.46 -18.64 8.24
N TYR A 479 8.85 -17.48 8.75
CA TYR A 479 7.94 -16.38 9.02
C TYR A 479 7.53 -15.64 7.72
N MET A 480 6.26 -15.23 7.65
CA MET A 480 5.65 -14.44 6.58
C MET A 480 4.90 -13.26 7.20
N THR A 481 5.22 -12.03 6.77
CA THR A 481 4.44 -10.83 7.14
C THR A 481 3.02 -10.94 6.59
N ALA A 482 2.09 -10.14 7.15
CA ALA A 482 0.73 -10.00 6.63
C ALA A 482 0.68 -9.63 5.12
N THR A 483 1.71 -8.97 4.58
CA THR A 483 1.84 -8.60 3.17
C THR A 483 2.48 -9.68 2.27
N SER A 484 3.23 -10.63 2.84
CA SER A 484 3.76 -11.80 2.11
C SER A 484 2.78 -12.97 2.17
N ALA A 485 2.04 -13.11 3.26
CA ALA A 485 0.99 -14.11 3.44
C ALA A 485 -0.05 -14.01 2.32
N GLY A 486 -0.55 -15.15 1.83
CA GLY A 486 -1.58 -15.16 0.79
C GLY A 486 -1.15 -14.55 -0.56
N CYS A 487 0.14 -14.44 -0.89
CA CYS A 487 0.60 -14.00 -2.21
C CYS A 487 1.66 -14.93 -2.83
N LYS A 488 1.90 -14.78 -4.14
CA LYS A 488 2.82 -15.63 -4.91
C LYS A 488 4.24 -15.70 -4.36
N ARG A 489 4.70 -14.65 -3.67
CA ARG A 489 6.00 -14.60 -3.00
C ARG A 489 6.13 -15.69 -1.93
N MET A 490 5.10 -15.89 -1.11
CA MET A 490 5.07 -16.96 -0.09
C MET A 490 5.12 -18.33 -0.77
N PHE A 491 4.21 -18.64 -1.70
CA PHE A 491 4.15 -19.96 -2.33
C PHE A 491 5.43 -20.33 -3.07
N ARG A 492 6.07 -19.36 -3.77
CA ARG A 492 7.39 -19.57 -4.40
C ARG A 492 8.46 -19.87 -3.35
N LEU A 493 8.60 -19.01 -2.34
CA LEU A 493 9.59 -19.16 -1.27
C LEU A 493 9.44 -20.50 -0.51
N VAL A 494 8.20 -20.90 -0.22
CA VAL A 494 7.88 -22.18 0.41
C VAL A 494 8.23 -23.36 -0.51
N GLY A 495 7.87 -23.30 -1.79
CA GLY A 495 8.22 -24.34 -2.78
C GLY A 495 9.72 -24.46 -3.08
N GLU A 496 10.47 -23.36 -2.98
CA GLU A 496 11.93 -23.32 -3.03
C GLU A 496 12.54 -23.96 -1.77
N MET A 497 12.13 -23.50 -0.59
CA MET A 497 12.73 -23.87 0.69
C MET A 497 12.33 -25.26 1.19
N LYS A 498 11.14 -25.77 0.79
CA LYS A 498 10.68 -27.13 1.11
C LYS A 498 11.64 -28.21 0.60
N LYS A 499 12.27 -27.98 -0.55
CA LYS A 499 13.31 -28.88 -1.10
C LYS A 499 14.51 -29.04 -0.17
N ASN A 500 14.73 -28.05 0.69
CA ASN A 500 15.82 -27.99 1.67
C ASN A 500 15.30 -28.21 3.11
N GLY A 501 14.16 -28.89 3.29
CA GLY A 501 13.66 -29.35 4.59
C GLY A 501 12.60 -28.49 5.29
N VAL A 502 12.32 -27.27 4.81
CA VAL A 502 11.25 -26.43 5.40
C VAL A 502 9.89 -27.13 5.25
N ASN A 503 9.19 -27.30 6.37
CA ASN A 503 7.91 -28.01 6.42
C ASN A 503 6.81 -27.19 7.10
N THR A 504 7.09 -25.95 7.50
CA THR A 504 6.20 -25.12 8.32
C THR A 504 6.18 -23.68 7.82
N VAL A 505 5.00 -23.04 7.82
CA VAL A 505 4.82 -21.60 7.56
C VAL A 505 4.17 -20.95 8.76
N ILE A 506 4.76 -19.85 9.22
CA ILE A 506 4.24 -19.00 10.29
C ILE A 506 3.82 -17.67 9.66
N PHE A 507 2.52 -17.40 9.58
CA PHE A 507 2.01 -16.18 8.96
C PHE A 507 1.35 -15.25 9.99
N ASP A 508 1.51 -13.94 9.84
CA ASP A 508 0.77 -12.98 10.65
C ASP A 508 -0.71 -13.00 10.31
N ALA A 509 -1.51 -13.56 11.22
CA ALA A 509 -2.96 -13.39 11.23
C ALA A 509 -3.36 -12.05 11.86
N LYS A 510 -2.61 -11.58 12.88
CA LYS A 510 -2.69 -10.21 13.43
C LYS A 510 -1.32 -9.75 13.95
N ASP A 511 -0.86 -8.59 13.49
CA ASP A 511 0.46 -8.02 13.86
C ASP A 511 0.38 -6.88 14.91
N MET A 512 1.52 -6.26 15.25
CA MET A 512 1.65 -5.14 16.20
C MET A 512 0.79 -3.89 15.89
N SER A 513 0.35 -3.72 14.65
CA SER A 513 -0.59 -2.65 14.29
C SER A 513 -2.00 -2.93 14.83
N GLY A 514 -2.31 -4.18 15.19
CA GLY A 514 -3.67 -4.62 15.51
C GLY A 514 -4.50 -4.97 14.28
N LEU A 515 -3.98 -4.80 13.06
CA LEU A 515 -4.66 -5.16 11.82
C LEU A 515 -4.63 -6.68 11.60
N ILE A 516 -5.74 -7.19 11.05
CA ILE A 516 -5.99 -8.60 10.80
C ILE A 516 -5.90 -8.87 9.30
N SER A 517 -5.11 -9.86 8.88
CA SER A 517 -4.73 -10.07 7.47
C SER A 517 -5.77 -10.80 6.61
N TYR A 518 -6.89 -11.26 7.20
CA TYR A 518 -7.95 -12.02 6.55
C TYR A 518 -9.34 -11.44 6.87
N ASP A 519 -10.40 -11.88 6.18
CA ASP A 519 -11.77 -11.35 6.31
C ASP A 519 -12.54 -11.82 7.57
N SER A 520 -11.90 -11.69 8.75
CA SER A 520 -12.42 -12.08 10.07
C SER A 520 -13.85 -11.65 10.33
N LYS A 521 -14.68 -12.51 10.95
CA LYS A 521 -16.07 -12.23 11.32
C LYS A 521 -16.24 -11.82 12.77
N VAL A 522 -15.18 -11.83 13.57
CA VAL A 522 -15.19 -11.40 14.98
C VAL A 522 -15.78 -9.97 15.11
N PRO A 523 -16.87 -9.76 15.88
CA PRO A 523 -17.58 -8.48 15.89
C PRO A 523 -16.72 -7.28 16.29
N LEU A 524 -15.82 -7.45 17.28
CA LEU A 524 -14.95 -6.36 17.73
C LEU A 524 -13.92 -5.98 16.65
N ALA A 525 -13.35 -6.95 15.92
CA ALA A 525 -12.41 -6.71 14.81
C ALA A 525 -13.03 -5.79 13.73
N ARG A 526 -14.30 -6.05 13.38
CA ARG A 526 -15.06 -5.22 12.43
C ARG A 526 -15.42 -3.86 13.02
N LYS A 527 -15.86 -3.81 14.29
CA LYS A 527 -16.21 -2.56 14.99
C LYS A 527 -15.03 -1.59 15.10
N ILE A 528 -13.81 -2.08 15.31
CA ILE A 528 -12.59 -1.24 15.36
C ILE A 528 -11.91 -1.06 14.00
N GLY A 529 -12.45 -1.61 12.91
CA GLY A 529 -11.87 -1.49 11.57
C GLY A 529 -10.51 -2.18 11.38
N ALA A 530 -10.21 -3.24 12.15
CA ALA A 530 -8.95 -3.98 12.05
C ALA A 530 -8.83 -4.88 10.81
N VAL A 531 -9.96 -5.29 10.22
CA VAL A 531 -10.02 -6.31 9.17
C VAL A 531 -9.48 -5.78 7.84
N SER A 532 -8.41 -6.40 7.33
CA SER A 532 -7.72 -6.05 6.08
C SER A 532 -7.83 -7.19 5.04
N PRO A 533 -9.02 -7.45 4.48
CA PRO A 533 -9.38 -8.70 3.78
C PRO A 533 -8.71 -8.88 2.41
N TYR A 534 -7.95 -7.88 1.92
CA TYR A 534 -7.30 -7.90 0.63
C TYR A 534 -5.92 -8.57 0.64
N LEU A 535 -5.35 -8.81 1.82
CA LEU A 535 -4.06 -9.45 2.01
C LEU A 535 -4.19 -10.97 1.82
N ILE A 536 -4.84 -11.67 2.75
CA ILE A 536 -5.23 -13.07 2.61
C ILE A 536 -6.68 -13.13 2.11
N ARG A 537 -6.82 -13.18 0.77
CA ARG A 537 -8.11 -13.13 0.06
C ARG A 537 -9.07 -14.28 0.41
N ASP A 538 -8.54 -15.47 0.70
CA ASP A 538 -9.32 -16.69 0.99
C ASP A 538 -8.52 -17.56 1.97
N LEU A 539 -8.74 -17.36 3.27
CA LEU A 539 -7.94 -18.01 4.32
C LEU A 539 -8.05 -19.56 4.27
N PRO A 540 -9.24 -20.18 4.21
CA PRO A 540 -9.38 -21.62 4.04
C PRO A 540 -8.65 -22.17 2.81
N LYS A 541 -8.74 -21.49 1.65
CA LYS A 541 -8.03 -21.93 0.44
C LYS A 541 -6.50 -21.80 0.56
N MET A 542 -6.02 -20.78 1.28
CA MET A 542 -4.57 -20.61 1.53
C MET A 542 -4.03 -21.78 2.35
N ILE A 543 -4.76 -22.15 3.41
CA ILE A 543 -4.44 -23.26 4.30
C ILE A 543 -4.48 -24.57 3.53
N GLU A 544 -5.58 -24.86 2.81
CA GLU A 544 -5.72 -26.10 2.03
C GLU A 544 -4.62 -26.24 0.96
N HIS A 545 -4.22 -25.13 0.31
CA HIS A 545 -3.14 -25.14 -0.66
C HIS A 545 -1.77 -25.48 -0.03
N LEU A 546 -1.48 -24.99 1.19
CA LEU A 546 -0.27 -25.34 1.94
C LEU A 546 -0.33 -26.79 2.46
N HIS A 547 -1.49 -27.25 2.94
CA HIS A 547 -1.75 -28.61 3.37
C HIS A 547 -1.56 -29.65 2.25
N ARG A 548 -2.03 -29.36 1.03
CA ARG A 548 -1.75 -30.18 -0.17
C ARG A 548 -0.26 -30.26 -0.50
N GLN A 549 0.54 -29.29 -0.06
CA GLN A 549 2.00 -29.34 -0.15
C GLN A 549 2.67 -29.98 1.08
N GLY A 550 1.91 -30.50 2.06
CA GLY A 550 2.45 -31.11 3.27
C GLY A 550 3.08 -30.12 4.25
N ILE A 551 2.71 -28.83 4.16
CA ILE A 551 3.19 -27.77 5.04
C ILE A 551 2.27 -27.66 6.26
N HIS A 552 2.86 -27.60 7.46
CA HIS A 552 2.20 -27.25 8.72
C HIS A 552 1.96 -25.73 8.78
N VAL A 553 0.72 -25.31 9.06
CA VAL A 553 0.29 -23.91 8.96
C VAL A 553 0.03 -23.32 10.34
N VAL A 554 0.90 -22.40 10.73
CA VAL A 554 0.87 -21.69 12.02
C VAL A 554 0.36 -20.27 11.80
N ALA A 555 -0.66 -19.85 12.55
CA ALA A 555 -1.14 -18.47 12.55
C ALA A 555 -0.60 -17.71 13.77
N ARG A 556 0.23 -16.70 13.51
CA ARG A 556 0.77 -15.80 14.53
C ARG A 556 -0.25 -14.70 14.87
N VAL A 557 -0.56 -14.56 16.15
CA VAL A 557 -1.52 -13.60 16.69
C VAL A 557 -0.82 -12.78 17.78
N THR A 558 -0.57 -11.51 17.47
CA THR A 558 0.00 -10.53 18.40
C THR A 558 -1.04 -10.12 19.45
N LEU A 559 -0.84 -10.42 20.73
CA LEU A 559 -1.90 -10.28 21.74
C LEU A 559 -2.11 -8.86 22.27
N PHE A 560 -1.20 -8.39 23.13
CA PHE A 560 -1.43 -7.21 23.97
C PHE A 560 -0.75 -5.93 23.47
N TYR A 561 0.21 -6.06 22.54
CA TYR A 561 0.68 -4.95 21.71
C TYR A 561 -0.29 -4.79 20.53
N ASP A 562 -1.42 -4.12 20.78
CA ASP A 562 -2.49 -3.94 19.79
C ASP A 562 -2.80 -2.45 19.65
N ARG A 563 -2.14 -1.79 18.68
CA ARG A 563 -2.31 -0.36 18.41
C ARG A 563 -3.73 -0.03 17.99
N GLN A 564 -4.35 -0.84 17.13
CA GLN A 564 -5.71 -0.60 16.66
C GLN A 564 -6.72 -0.67 17.81
N LEU A 565 -6.66 -1.71 18.65
CA LEU A 565 -7.56 -1.84 19.79
C LEU A 565 -7.27 -0.76 20.85
N ALA A 566 -6.01 -0.48 21.19
CA ALA A 566 -5.68 0.55 22.18
C ALA A 566 -6.09 1.97 21.73
N THR A 567 -6.10 2.23 20.40
CA THR A 567 -6.53 3.51 19.82
C THR A 567 -8.05 3.63 19.73
N GLN A 568 -8.74 2.58 19.26
CA GLN A 568 -10.19 2.59 19.07
C GLN A 568 -10.97 2.27 20.37
N ARG A 569 -10.31 1.71 21.38
CA ARG A 569 -10.82 1.46 22.74
C ARG A 569 -9.85 1.93 23.83
N PRO A 570 -9.70 3.25 24.06
CA PRO A 570 -8.88 3.82 25.14
C PRO A 570 -9.32 3.43 26.56
N ASP A 571 -10.51 2.86 26.71
CA ASP A 571 -11.01 2.25 27.94
C ASP A 571 -10.33 0.90 28.25
N LEU A 572 -9.91 0.15 27.23
CA LEU A 572 -9.17 -1.11 27.28
C LEU A 572 -7.64 -0.93 27.22
N ALA A 573 -7.16 0.26 26.87
CA ALA A 573 -5.74 0.58 26.84
C ALA A 573 -5.10 0.56 28.25
N VAL A 574 -3.82 0.19 28.32
CA VAL A 574 -2.98 0.44 29.51
C VAL A 574 -3.01 1.95 29.80
N ARG A 575 -3.09 2.38 31.06
CA ARG A 575 -3.22 3.81 31.41
C ARG A 575 -1.95 4.38 32.01
N SER A 576 -1.73 5.67 31.77
CA SER A 576 -0.73 6.48 32.46
C SER A 576 -1.18 6.75 33.91
N LYS A 577 -0.26 6.76 34.87
CA LYS A 577 -0.48 7.24 36.24
C LYS A 577 -0.51 8.76 36.25
N ALA A 578 0.49 9.39 35.62
CA ALA A 578 0.68 10.83 35.61
C ALA A 578 -0.42 11.60 34.86
N THR A 579 -0.91 11.08 33.73
CA THR A 579 -1.87 11.81 32.86
C THR A 579 -3.29 11.26 32.87
N GLY A 580 -3.52 10.07 33.45
CA GLY A 580 -4.83 9.40 33.46
C GLY A 580 -5.29 8.81 32.12
N ARG A 581 -4.73 9.28 31.00
CA ARG A 581 -4.99 8.85 29.62
C ARG A 581 -4.34 7.49 29.32
N SER A 582 -4.51 6.97 28.11
CA SER A 582 -3.77 5.79 27.64
C SER A 582 -2.25 6.01 27.73
N TRP A 583 -1.52 4.99 28.18
CA TRP A 583 -0.07 4.98 28.24
C TRP A 583 0.53 4.73 26.86
N ILE A 584 1.72 5.30 26.64
CA ILE A 584 2.43 5.27 25.36
C ILE A 584 3.84 4.75 25.65
N GLU A 585 4.21 3.62 25.03
CA GLU A 585 5.56 3.05 25.18
C GLU A 585 6.61 3.95 24.52
N GLN A 586 6.41 4.26 23.23
CA GLN A 586 7.24 5.16 22.41
C GLN A 586 6.40 5.69 21.23
N GLY A 587 6.71 6.89 20.73
CA GLY A 587 6.08 7.48 19.54
C GLY A 587 4.71 8.09 19.80
N ASN A 588 3.88 8.19 18.75
CA ASN A 588 2.58 8.86 18.80
C ASN A 588 1.43 7.83 18.82
N GLY A 589 0.69 7.80 19.93
CA GLY A 589 -0.49 6.95 20.12
C GLY A 589 -0.26 5.75 21.05
N PRO A 590 -1.33 5.19 21.65
CA PRO A 590 -1.22 4.07 22.58
C PRO A 590 -0.87 2.78 21.85
N THR A 591 0.04 2.00 22.45
CA THR A 591 0.61 0.78 21.85
C THR A 591 0.19 -0.51 22.55
N TRP A 592 -0.44 -0.41 23.72
CA TRP A 592 -0.76 -1.55 24.58
C TRP A 592 -2.17 -1.51 25.13
N VAL A 593 -2.82 -2.68 25.10
CA VAL A 593 -4.06 -2.98 25.83
C VAL A 593 -3.75 -3.72 27.12
N ASP A 594 -4.62 -3.59 28.12
CA ASP A 594 -4.40 -4.19 29.45
C ASP A 594 -4.64 -5.71 29.41
N PRO A 595 -3.62 -6.56 29.67
CA PRO A 595 -3.77 -8.02 29.62
C PRO A 595 -4.78 -8.60 30.61
N SER A 596 -5.13 -7.88 31.69
CA SER A 596 -6.08 -8.39 32.70
C SER A 596 -7.56 -8.21 32.33
N LEU A 597 -7.86 -7.53 31.21
CA LEU A 597 -9.25 -7.24 30.84
C LEU A 597 -9.87 -8.39 30.04
N ALA A 598 -10.96 -8.95 30.57
CA ALA A 598 -11.66 -10.08 29.95
C ALA A 598 -12.10 -9.80 28.50
N GLU A 599 -12.45 -8.57 28.14
CA GLU A 599 -12.78 -8.21 26.75
C GLU A 599 -11.54 -8.30 25.81
N VAL A 600 -10.37 -7.88 26.28
CA VAL A 600 -9.08 -7.98 25.55
C VAL A 600 -8.67 -9.44 25.37
N GLN A 601 -8.88 -10.26 26.40
CA GLN A 601 -8.63 -11.70 26.34
C GLN A 601 -9.60 -12.40 25.37
N ASN A 602 -10.92 -12.16 25.53
CA ASN A 602 -11.97 -12.73 24.68
C ASN A 602 -11.74 -12.41 23.20
N TYR A 603 -11.43 -11.15 22.87
CA TYR A 603 -11.15 -10.73 21.49
C TYR A 603 -10.08 -11.60 20.81
N ASN A 604 -8.96 -11.85 21.50
CA ASN A 604 -7.87 -12.66 20.96
C ASN A 604 -8.22 -14.16 20.93
N LEU A 605 -8.97 -14.66 21.93
CA LEU A 605 -9.45 -16.04 21.94
C LEU A 605 -10.46 -16.31 20.81
N ASP A 606 -11.34 -15.36 20.49
CA ASP A 606 -12.33 -15.51 19.43
C ASP A 606 -11.68 -15.46 18.04
N LEU A 607 -10.65 -14.64 17.85
CA LEU A 607 -9.78 -14.70 16.67
C LEU A 607 -9.05 -16.05 16.56
N ALA A 608 -8.51 -16.58 17.66
CA ALA A 608 -7.86 -17.89 17.67
C ALA A 608 -8.84 -19.02 17.31
N LYS A 609 -10.04 -19.05 17.91
CA LYS A 609 -11.11 -20.01 17.56
C LYS A 609 -11.55 -19.87 16.10
N GLU A 610 -11.62 -18.66 15.57
CA GLU A 610 -11.93 -18.42 14.15
C GLU A 610 -10.84 -18.98 13.24
N LEU A 611 -9.56 -18.71 13.52
CA LEU A 611 -8.41 -19.24 12.77
C LEU A 611 -8.42 -20.78 12.75
N ILE A 612 -8.62 -21.43 13.90
CA ILE A 612 -8.70 -22.90 13.99
C ILE A 612 -9.87 -23.43 13.16
N ARG A 613 -11.05 -22.78 13.22
CA ARG A 613 -12.21 -23.13 12.38
C ARG A 613 -12.02 -22.86 10.87
N ASN A 614 -10.98 -22.11 10.48
CA ASN A 614 -10.56 -21.95 9.08
C ASN A 614 -9.51 -23.00 8.66
N GLY A 615 -9.05 -23.87 9.57
CA GLY A 615 -8.16 -25.01 9.30
C GLY A 615 -6.72 -24.86 9.80
N VAL A 616 -6.40 -23.80 10.56
CA VAL A 616 -5.05 -23.56 11.08
C VAL A 616 -4.61 -24.69 12.04
N ASP A 617 -3.39 -25.22 11.85
CA ASP A 617 -2.85 -26.35 12.60
C ASP A 617 -2.31 -25.96 13.99
N GLU A 618 -1.87 -24.71 14.12
CA GLU A 618 -1.23 -24.19 15.32
C GLU A 618 -1.50 -22.68 15.48
N ILE A 619 -1.90 -22.26 16.68
CA ILE A 619 -2.00 -20.84 17.04
C ILE A 619 -0.73 -20.46 17.81
N GLN A 620 -0.02 -19.44 17.32
CA GLN A 620 1.19 -18.91 17.93
C GLN A 620 0.92 -17.52 18.52
N PHE A 621 0.93 -17.41 19.85
CA PHE A 621 0.70 -16.15 20.55
C PHE A 621 1.99 -15.35 20.74
N ASP A 622 2.06 -14.19 20.11
CA ASP A 622 3.16 -13.22 20.24
C ASP A 622 2.71 -11.99 21.06
N TYR A 623 3.65 -11.21 21.58
CA TYR A 623 3.45 -10.13 22.56
C TYR A 623 2.57 -10.59 23.75
N ILE A 624 2.70 -11.86 24.13
CA ILE A 624 2.09 -12.46 25.32
C ILE A 624 2.86 -12.07 26.59
N ARG A 625 2.86 -10.76 26.85
CA ARG A 625 3.61 -10.10 27.92
C ARG A 625 3.03 -8.72 28.22
N PHE A 626 3.57 -8.09 29.25
CA PHE A 626 3.43 -6.67 29.55
C PHE A 626 4.45 -5.81 28.80
N PRO A 627 4.24 -4.48 28.73
CA PRO A 627 5.23 -3.52 28.25
C PRO A 627 6.60 -3.67 28.92
N ALA A 628 7.66 -3.49 28.14
CA ALA A 628 9.04 -3.68 28.58
C ALA A 628 9.96 -2.49 28.24
N MET A 629 9.55 -1.64 27.30
CA MET A 629 10.25 -0.40 26.95
C MET A 629 9.47 0.82 27.48
N GLY A 630 10.00 2.03 27.26
CA GLY A 630 9.35 3.27 27.69
C GLY A 630 9.33 3.44 29.21
N ASN A 631 8.51 4.39 29.70
CA ASN A 631 8.36 4.61 31.15
C ASN A 631 7.38 3.60 31.76
N THR A 632 7.81 2.34 31.91
CA THR A 632 6.99 1.25 32.48
C THR A 632 6.55 1.51 33.93
N ARG A 633 7.21 2.43 34.65
CA ARG A 633 6.78 2.87 35.99
C ARG A 633 5.51 3.73 35.96
N ASP A 634 5.27 4.47 34.87
CA ASP A 634 4.01 5.22 34.66
C ASP A 634 2.85 4.34 34.20
N ALA A 635 3.11 3.11 33.73
CA ALA A 635 2.05 2.19 33.35
C ALA A 635 1.21 1.75 34.56
N ARG A 636 -0.11 1.87 34.43
CA ARG A 636 -1.15 1.45 35.36
C ARG A 636 -2.15 0.55 34.65
N TYR A 637 -2.46 -0.55 35.33
CA TYR A 637 -3.35 -1.60 34.90
C TYR A 637 -4.62 -1.60 35.76
N ARG A 638 -5.59 -2.47 35.45
CA ARG A 638 -6.90 -2.56 36.10
C ARG A 638 -7.00 -3.59 37.22
N PHE A 639 -6.00 -4.45 37.35
CA PHE A 639 -5.86 -5.42 38.45
C PHE A 639 -5.10 -4.81 39.65
N ASP A 640 -5.13 -5.47 40.82
CA ASP A 640 -4.37 -5.04 42.01
C ASP A 640 -2.86 -5.04 41.72
N ALA A 641 -2.19 -3.93 42.00
CA ALA A 641 -0.75 -3.79 41.83
C ALA A 641 0.08 -4.77 42.69
N LYS A 642 -0.52 -5.42 43.70
CA LYS A 642 0.08 -6.52 44.46
C LYS A 642 0.12 -7.85 43.69
N THR A 643 -0.80 -8.09 42.76
CA THR A 643 -0.84 -9.33 41.96
C THR A 643 0.37 -9.36 41.01
N PRO A 644 1.22 -10.40 41.04
CA PRO A 644 2.34 -10.49 40.12
C PRO A 644 1.85 -10.61 38.67
N LYS A 645 2.44 -9.82 37.75
CA LYS A 645 2.11 -9.83 36.31
C LYS A 645 2.08 -11.23 35.68
N HIS A 646 2.93 -12.15 36.16
CA HIS A 646 2.96 -13.51 35.62
C HIS A 646 1.65 -14.26 35.86
N VAL A 647 0.95 -14.03 36.98
CA VAL A 647 -0.37 -14.63 37.25
C VAL A 647 -1.37 -14.27 36.14
N ILE A 648 -1.40 -13.00 35.70
CA ILE A 648 -2.29 -12.55 34.62
C ILE A 648 -1.99 -13.25 33.28
N ILE A 649 -0.71 -13.53 32.98
CA ILE A 649 -0.30 -14.25 31.77
C ILE A 649 -0.59 -15.75 31.88
N THR A 650 -0.30 -16.34 33.04
CA THR A 650 -0.53 -17.76 33.35
C THR A 650 -2.01 -18.11 33.35
N ASP A 651 -2.87 -17.30 33.97
CA ASP A 651 -4.32 -17.52 33.98
C ASP A 651 -4.94 -17.34 32.59
N PHE A 652 -4.48 -16.35 31.82
CA PHE A 652 -4.87 -16.21 30.41
C PHE A 652 -4.46 -17.45 29.59
N LEU A 653 -3.23 -17.96 29.76
CA LEU A 653 -2.79 -19.17 29.05
C LEU A 653 -3.54 -20.42 29.48
N LYS A 654 -3.76 -20.62 30.78
CA LYS A 654 -4.57 -21.72 31.32
C LYS A 654 -5.96 -21.74 30.69
N ARG A 655 -6.60 -20.58 30.61
CA ARG A 655 -7.89 -20.40 29.94
C ARG A 655 -7.79 -20.66 28.44
N ALA A 656 -6.83 -20.06 27.75
CA ALA A 656 -6.62 -20.24 26.31
C ALA A 656 -6.40 -21.71 25.94
N TYR A 657 -5.56 -22.42 26.69
CA TYR A 657 -5.30 -23.84 26.49
C TYR A 657 -6.57 -24.67 26.68
N SER A 658 -7.39 -24.37 27.70
CA SER A 658 -8.67 -25.06 27.91
C SER A 658 -9.72 -24.77 26.83
N GLU A 659 -9.74 -23.57 26.23
CA GLU A 659 -10.70 -23.19 25.18
C GLU A 659 -10.27 -23.62 23.77
N LEU A 660 -8.96 -23.72 23.50
CA LEU A 660 -8.41 -23.98 22.15
C LEU A 660 -8.02 -25.44 21.94
N LYS A 661 -7.49 -26.15 22.96
CA LYS A 661 -7.05 -27.55 22.83
C LYS A 661 -8.17 -28.51 22.38
N PRO A 662 -9.44 -28.38 22.84
CA PRO A 662 -10.54 -29.22 22.34
C PRO A 662 -10.84 -29.03 20.84
N LEU A 663 -10.33 -27.97 20.22
CA LEU A 663 -10.48 -27.70 18.78
C LEU A 663 -9.40 -28.37 17.92
N GLY A 664 -8.41 -29.03 18.53
CA GLY A 664 -7.44 -29.90 17.83
C GLY A 664 -6.19 -29.23 17.25
N ALA A 665 -6.06 -27.91 17.36
CA ALA A 665 -4.83 -27.20 17.01
C ALA A 665 -3.83 -27.15 18.18
N LEU A 666 -2.54 -27.09 17.87
CA LEU A 666 -1.49 -26.84 18.87
C LEU A 666 -1.52 -25.38 19.34
N LEU A 667 -1.18 -25.13 20.61
CA LEU A 667 -0.93 -23.78 21.11
C LEU A 667 0.56 -23.54 21.35
N SER A 668 1.13 -22.49 20.75
CA SER A 668 2.50 -22.07 20.99
C SER A 668 2.61 -20.60 21.42
N VAL A 669 3.73 -20.25 22.06
CA VAL A 669 3.96 -18.91 22.64
C VAL A 669 5.35 -18.37 22.32
N ASP A 670 5.41 -17.09 21.94
CA ASP A 670 6.66 -16.37 21.69
C ASP A 670 7.15 -15.64 22.95
N VAL A 671 8.38 -15.94 23.35
CA VAL A 671 8.99 -15.45 24.59
C VAL A 671 10.35 -14.83 24.33
N TYR A 672 10.70 -13.78 25.08
CA TYR A 672 12.01 -13.14 24.93
C TYR A 672 13.14 -14.10 25.33
N GLY A 673 14.20 -14.20 24.51
CA GLY A 673 15.33 -15.09 24.80
C GLY A 673 16.01 -14.83 26.15
N VAL A 674 16.09 -13.57 26.57
CA VAL A 674 16.74 -13.15 27.82
C VAL A 674 16.13 -13.81 29.06
N VAL A 675 14.81 -14.11 29.07
CA VAL A 675 14.16 -14.66 30.27
C VAL A 675 14.76 -15.99 30.71
N ALA A 676 15.39 -16.75 29.80
CA ALA A 676 16.08 -18.01 30.09
C ALA A 676 17.20 -17.86 31.14
N TRP A 677 17.84 -16.69 31.19
CA TRP A 677 18.92 -16.35 32.13
C TRP A 677 18.44 -15.97 33.54
N ASP A 678 17.12 -15.87 33.73
CA ASP A 678 16.45 -15.77 35.03
C ASP A 678 16.93 -14.66 35.98
N GLN A 679 17.19 -13.46 35.45
CA GLN A 679 17.62 -12.32 36.28
C GLN A 679 16.51 -11.78 37.22
N GLY A 680 15.36 -12.46 37.31
CA GLY A 680 14.17 -12.11 38.10
C GLY A 680 13.42 -10.88 37.56
N ILE A 681 14.15 -9.79 37.31
CA ILE A 681 13.64 -8.51 36.82
C ILE A 681 12.90 -8.65 35.48
N ASP A 682 13.36 -9.51 34.57
CA ASP A 682 12.69 -9.77 33.29
C ASP A 682 11.28 -10.33 33.49
N VAL A 683 11.10 -11.25 34.44
CA VAL A 683 9.79 -11.85 34.78
C VAL A 683 8.89 -10.80 35.45
N VAL A 684 9.45 -9.93 36.30
CA VAL A 684 8.73 -8.82 36.96
C VAL A 684 8.33 -7.72 35.96
N ILE A 685 9.12 -7.48 34.91
CA ILE A 685 8.79 -6.51 33.85
C ILE A 685 7.77 -7.11 32.88
N THR A 686 8.04 -8.29 32.33
CA THR A 686 7.28 -8.86 31.19
C THR A 686 6.08 -9.71 31.62
N GLY A 687 6.12 -10.33 32.79
CA GLY A 687 5.17 -11.39 33.19
C GLY A 687 5.45 -12.77 32.57
N GLN A 688 6.52 -12.94 31.77
CA GLN A 688 6.82 -14.24 31.13
C GLN A 688 7.58 -15.18 32.09
N LYS A 689 6.84 -15.93 32.91
CA LYS A 689 7.39 -16.93 33.86
C LYS A 689 7.28 -18.33 33.28
N ILE A 690 8.41 -18.84 32.77
CA ILE A 690 8.40 -19.98 31.83
C ILE A 690 8.02 -21.31 32.50
N GLU A 691 8.27 -21.46 33.80
CA GLU A 691 7.86 -22.59 34.65
C GLU A 691 6.34 -22.73 34.76
N GLU A 692 5.59 -21.63 34.62
CA GLU A 692 4.12 -21.66 34.65
C GLU A 692 3.54 -21.72 33.25
N MET A 693 4.09 -20.93 32.31
CA MET A 693 3.64 -20.90 30.91
C MET A 693 3.76 -22.28 30.25
N CYS A 694 4.78 -23.08 30.59
CA CYS A 694 4.98 -24.43 30.02
C CYS A 694 3.92 -25.46 30.43
N LEU A 695 3.08 -25.18 31.44
CA LEU A 695 1.97 -26.05 31.85
C LEU A 695 0.72 -25.89 30.96
N TYR A 696 0.65 -24.79 30.19
CA TYR A 696 -0.54 -24.36 29.44
C TYR A 696 -0.20 -23.97 27.99
N THR A 697 0.81 -24.61 27.40
CA THR A 697 1.20 -24.48 26.00
C THR A 697 1.84 -25.78 25.52
N ASP A 698 1.80 -26.05 24.22
CA ASP A 698 2.42 -27.23 23.64
C ASP A 698 3.87 -26.95 23.20
N VAL A 699 4.16 -25.72 22.74
CA VAL A 699 5.48 -25.31 22.24
C VAL A 699 5.86 -23.90 22.71
N ILE A 700 7.01 -23.75 23.35
CA ILE A 700 7.62 -22.44 23.65
C ILE A 700 8.62 -22.09 22.54
N CYS A 701 8.49 -20.88 22.00
CA CYS A 701 9.29 -20.37 20.89
C CYS A 701 10.19 -19.20 21.37
N PRO A 702 11.40 -19.48 21.89
CA PRO A 702 12.26 -18.44 22.42
C PRO A 702 12.97 -17.64 21.32
N MET A 703 12.90 -16.31 21.44
CA MET A 703 13.59 -15.35 20.55
C MET A 703 15.08 -15.25 20.91
N LEU A 704 15.89 -16.19 20.42
CA LEU A 704 17.32 -16.32 20.73
C LEU A 704 18.23 -15.56 19.76
N TYR A 705 17.77 -14.41 19.25
CA TYR A 705 18.55 -13.55 18.36
C TYR A 705 19.76 -12.97 19.11
N SER A 706 20.96 -13.45 18.83
CA SER A 706 22.21 -12.95 19.45
C SER A 706 22.39 -11.43 19.30
N SER A 707 21.90 -10.86 18.20
CA SER A 707 21.83 -9.41 17.95
C SER A 707 20.96 -8.58 18.92
N HIS A 708 20.17 -9.23 19.78
CA HIS A 708 19.29 -8.59 20.76
C HIS A 708 19.83 -8.71 22.19
N PHE A 709 21.05 -9.24 22.37
CA PHE A 709 21.80 -9.16 23.62
C PHE A 709 22.81 -7.99 23.54
N TYR A 710 23.10 -7.35 24.67
CA TYR A 710 23.78 -6.05 24.72
C TYR A 710 24.90 -6.03 25.78
N GLY A 711 25.94 -5.22 25.53
CA GLY A 711 27.12 -5.15 26.40
C GLY A 711 27.90 -6.47 26.44
N ASN A 712 28.64 -6.69 27.53
CA ASN A 712 29.32 -7.97 27.81
C ASN A 712 28.35 -8.96 28.46
N PHE A 713 27.43 -9.52 27.69
CA PHE A 713 26.37 -10.42 28.20
C PHE A 713 26.86 -11.86 28.31
N ASP A 714 26.69 -12.50 29.47
CA ASP A 714 27.18 -13.87 29.78
C ASP A 714 28.63 -14.11 29.32
N ASN A 715 29.50 -13.15 29.64
CA ASN A 715 30.93 -13.10 29.28
C ASN A 715 31.23 -13.03 27.77
N LYS A 716 30.23 -12.74 26.93
CA LYS A 716 30.41 -12.47 25.50
C LYS A 716 30.58 -10.97 25.24
N ARG A 717 31.82 -10.55 24.92
CA ARG A 717 32.19 -9.14 24.64
C ARG A 717 31.38 -8.51 23.50
N TYR A 718 31.01 -9.28 22.48
CA TYR A 718 30.16 -8.82 21.39
C TYR A 718 29.09 -9.87 21.06
N PRO A 719 27.96 -9.88 21.79
CA PRO A 719 26.93 -10.90 21.64
C PRO A 719 26.42 -11.15 20.22
N PRO A 720 26.24 -10.15 19.32
CA PRO A 720 25.69 -10.40 17.98
C PRO A 720 26.45 -11.46 17.16
N ASP A 721 27.78 -11.51 17.25
CA ASP A 721 28.61 -12.46 16.49
C ASP A 721 28.82 -13.81 17.22
N GLU A 722 28.05 -14.09 18.28
CA GLU A 722 28.06 -15.34 19.07
C GLU A 722 26.78 -16.20 18.88
N PRO A 723 26.23 -16.37 17.65
CA PRO A 723 24.91 -16.96 17.42
C PRO A 723 24.75 -18.42 17.92
N TYR A 724 25.76 -19.27 17.72
CA TYR A 724 25.73 -20.65 18.25
C TYR A 724 25.53 -20.66 19.76
N TYR A 725 26.26 -19.81 20.48
CA TYR A 725 26.23 -19.76 21.94
C TYR A 725 24.86 -19.32 22.46
N PHE A 726 24.27 -18.26 21.90
CA PHE A 726 22.97 -17.75 22.35
C PHE A 726 21.81 -18.69 22.04
N VAL A 727 21.83 -19.38 20.89
CA VAL A 727 20.84 -20.43 20.59
C VAL A 727 21.04 -21.64 21.52
N SER A 728 22.27 -22.13 21.64
CA SER A 728 22.58 -23.34 22.44
C SER A 728 22.27 -23.14 23.93
N GLN A 729 22.81 -22.08 24.54
CA GLN A 729 22.57 -21.77 25.95
C GLN A 729 21.13 -21.40 26.23
N GLY A 730 20.46 -20.71 25.30
CA GLY A 730 19.03 -20.42 25.43
C GLY A 730 18.19 -21.70 25.49
N VAL A 731 18.30 -22.58 24.49
CA VAL A 731 17.54 -23.84 24.44
C VAL A 731 17.81 -24.71 25.67
N GLN A 732 19.08 -24.87 26.08
CA GLN A 732 19.44 -25.67 27.27
C GLN A 732 18.84 -25.08 28.56
N LYS A 733 18.88 -23.75 28.76
CA LYS A 733 18.29 -23.09 29.93
C LYS A 733 16.76 -23.23 29.94
N PHE A 734 16.10 -23.09 28.78
CA PHE A 734 14.67 -23.36 28.63
C PHE A 734 14.31 -24.81 28.98
N GLN A 735 14.95 -25.80 28.34
CA GLN A 735 14.73 -27.23 28.60
C GLN A 735 14.96 -27.62 30.07
N LYS A 736 15.98 -27.04 30.73
CA LYS A 736 16.26 -27.28 32.15
C LYS A 736 15.11 -26.77 33.04
N ARG A 737 14.57 -25.59 32.74
CA ARG A 737 13.54 -24.91 33.56
C ARG A 737 12.13 -25.43 33.30
N THR A 738 11.83 -25.92 32.10
CA THR A 738 10.54 -26.55 31.77
C THR A 738 10.54 -28.07 31.94
N LYS A 739 11.62 -28.66 32.49
CA LYS A 739 11.77 -30.11 32.70
C LYS A 739 10.57 -30.69 33.47
N GLY A 740 9.93 -31.71 32.90
CA GLY A 740 8.76 -32.38 33.48
C GLY A 740 7.40 -31.90 32.93
N SER A 741 7.30 -30.68 32.39
CA SER A 741 6.08 -30.21 31.70
C SER A 741 5.79 -30.98 30.39
N GLY A 742 6.84 -31.50 29.76
CA GLY A 742 6.79 -32.07 28.41
C GLY A 742 6.47 -31.05 27.33
N VAL A 743 6.64 -29.74 27.57
CA VAL A 743 6.55 -28.72 26.52
C VAL A 743 7.68 -28.90 25.50
N ALA A 744 7.41 -28.63 24.22
CA ALA A 744 8.46 -28.57 23.21
C ALA A 744 9.14 -27.19 23.20
N ILE A 745 10.43 -27.15 22.85
CA ILE A 745 11.19 -25.91 22.66
C ILE A 745 11.57 -25.80 21.18
N ARG A 746 11.15 -24.73 20.51
CA ARG A 746 11.38 -24.46 19.08
C ARG A 746 11.95 -23.05 18.88
N PRO A 747 13.29 -22.87 18.90
CA PRO A 747 13.91 -21.55 18.91
C PRO A 747 13.64 -20.76 17.63
N TRP A 748 13.44 -19.45 17.77
CA TRP A 748 13.53 -18.51 16.67
C TRP A 748 14.99 -18.19 16.35
N LEU A 749 15.36 -18.37 15.09
CA LEU A 749 16.69 -18.13 14.54
C LEU A 749 16.69 -16.83 13.70
N GLN A 750 17.77 -16.07 13.80
CA GLN A 750 17.97 -14.81 13.11
C GLN A 750 18.38 -15.04 11.65
N ALA A 751 17.50 -14.66 10.70
CA ALA A 751 17.76 -14.66 9.26
C ALA A 751 17.98 -13.25 8.68
N PHE A 752 18.31 -12.26 9.52
CA PHE A 752 18.54 -10.85 9.17
C PHE A 752 19.87 -10.33 9.74
N SER A 753 20.44 -9.27 9.17
CA SER A 753 21.82 -8.81 9.45
C SER A 753 21.99 -7.79 10.60
N TYR A 754 20.92 -7.45 11.33
CA TYR A 754 20.97 -6.40 12.36
C TYR A 754 22.06 -6.67 13.42
N ARG A 755 22.95 -5.69 13.62
CA ARG A 755 24.12 -5.72 14.54
C ARG A 755 25.14 -6.86 14.32
N VAL A 756 25.03 -7.68 13.27
CA VAL A 756 25.97 -8.79 12.98
C VAL A 756 27.10 -8.29 12.09
N SER A 757 28.36 -8.50 12.48
CA SER A 757 29.52 -8.00 11.72
C SER A 757 29.71 -8.72 10.38
N ARG A 758 29.31 -10.01 10.31
CA ARG A 758 29.40 -10.85 9.09
C ARG A 758 28.20 -11.78 8.92
N PHE A 759 27.03 -11.22 8.60
CA PHE A 759 25.84 -12.04 8.31
C PHE A 759 26.01 -12.82 6.99
N ASN A 760 26.23 -14.13 7.10
CA ASN A 760 26.52 -15.03 5.98
C ASN A 760 25.99 -16.47 6.23
N THR A 761 26.28 -17.41 5.34
CA THR A 761 25.81 -18.80 5.48
C THR A 761 26.39 -19.53 6.69
N GLY A 762 27.61 -19.19 7.13
CA GLY A 762 28.20 -19.68 8.38
C GLY A 762 27.43 -19.21 9.61
N TYR A 763 26.98 -17.95 9.62
CA TYR A 763 26.14 -17.40 10.69
C TYR A 763 24.82 -18.17 10.83
N VAL A 764 24.10 -18.42 9.74
CA VAL A 764 22.85 -19.22 9.78
C VAL A 764 23.14 -20.69 10.13
N ARG A 765 24.21 -21.27 9.58
CA ARG A 765 24.62 -22.67 9.88
C ARG A 765 24.90 -22.88 11.36
N SER A 766 25.57 -21.93 12.01
CA SER A 766 25.90 -22.02 13.43
C SER A 766 24.68 -22.01 14.35
N GLN A 767 23.58 -21.37 13.93
CA GLN A 767 22.29 -21.41 14.64
C GLN A 767 21.57 -22.74 14.44
N LEU A 768 21.62 -23.29 13.23
CA LEU A 768 21.08 -24.62 12.92
C LEU A 768 21.81 -25.72 13.72
N GLN A 769 23.15 -25.68 13.73
CA GLN A 769 24.00 -26.57 14.53
C GLN A 769 23.64 -26.51 16.02
N ALA A 770 23.52 -25.30 16.58
CA ALA A 770 23.12 -25.11 17.98
C ALA A 770 21.72 -25.66 18.32
N ALA A 771 20.75 -25.48 17.43
CA ALA A 771 19.42 -26.07 17.56
C ALA A 771 19.47 -27.62 17.48
N ASP A 772 20.30 -28.15 16.58
CA ASP A 772 20.42 -29.59 16.40
C ASP A 772 21.10 -30.27 17.58
N ASP A 773 22.25 -29.75 18.04
CA ASP A 773 23.03 -30.27 19.18
C ASP A 773 22.27 -30.20 20.52
N THR A 774 21.45 -29.16 20.70
CA THR A 774 20.59 -29.04 21.89
C THR A 774 19.28 -29.80 21.80
N LYS A 775 19.01 -30.48 20.68
CA LYS A 775 17.80 -31.28 20.45
C LYS A 775 16.52 -30.46 20.66
N SER A 776 16.46 -29.26 20.09
CA SER A 776 15.18 -28.55 19.95
C SER A 776 14.24 -29.30 19.00
N ILE A 777 12.94 -29.08 19.15
CA ILE A 777 11.90 -29.66 18.28
C ILE A 777 11.77 -28.74 17.06
N GLY A 778 12.73 -28.86 16.15
CA GLY A 778 12.90 -27.99 14.99
C GLY A 778 13.33 -26.57 15.37
N TRP A 779 12.96 -25.61 14.52
CA TRP A 779 13.35 -24.20 14.60
C TRP A 779 12.44 -23.33 13.72
N SER A 780 12.40 -22.03 13.97
CA SER A 780 11.68 -21.06 13.12
C SER A 780 12.62 -19.94 12.68
N MET A 781 12.66 -19.57 11.40
CA MET A 781 13.49 -18.46 10.93
C MET A 781 12.68 -17.17 10.80
N TRP A 782 13.18 -16.11 11.44
CA TRP A 782 12.62 -14.76 11.36
C TRP A 782 13.46 -13.87 10.45
N ASP A 783 12.80 -13.21 9.50
CA ASP A 783 13.25 -11.94 8.92
C ASP A 783 12.02 -11.09 8.60
N ALA A 784 11.97 -9.87 9.15
CA ALA A 784 10.90 -8.89 8.95
C ALA A 784 10.72 -8.46 7.48
N GLN A 785 11.75 -8.61 6.63
CA GLN A 785 11.66 -8.35 5.19
C GLN A 785 11.34 -9.60 4.35
N ASN A 786 11.29 -10.78 4.97
CA ASN A 786 11.14 -12.11 4.35
C ASN A 786 12.15 -12.37 3.19
N GLN A 787 13.41 -11.97 3.34
CA GLN A 787 14.51 -12.09 2.38
C GLN A 787 15.47 -13.23 2.73
N TYR A 788 14.95 -14.46 2.81
CA TYR A 788 15.69 -15.66 3.26
C TYR A 788 16.83 -16.15 2.32
N LYS A 789 17.47 -15.31 1.50
CA LYS A 789 18.51 -15.70 0.54
C LYS A 789 19.69 -16.44 1.21
N VAL A 790 20.19 -15.89 2.32
CA VAL A 790 21.32 -16.49 3.07
C VAL A 790 20.90 -17.80 3.72
N ALA A 791 19.67 -17.87 4.24
CA ALA A 791 19.11 -19.10 4.80
C ALA A 791 18.91 -20.19 3.72
N ALA A 792 18.39 -19.84 2.54
CA ALA A 792 18.22 -20.75 1.41
C ALA A 792 19.55 -21.35 0.95
N GLN A 793 20.58 -20.50 0.81
CA GLN A 793 21.95 -20.93 0.49
C GLN A 793 22.57 -21.82 1.58
N THR A 794 22.17 -21.62 2.84
CA THR A 794 22.65 -22.45 3.96
C THR A 794 21.98 -23.82 3.95
N LEU A 795 20.65 -23.85 3.85
CA LEU A 795 19.84 -25.07 3.90
C LEU A 795 20.07 -25.97 2.68
N ALA A 796 20.31 -25.41 1.50
CA ALA A 796 20.68 -26.17 0.30
C ALA A 796 22.00 -26.98 0.46
N GLY A 797 22.84 -26.60 1.44
CA GLY A 797 24.04 -27.33 1.84
C GLY A 797 23.99 -27.86 3.28
N TRP A 798 22.80 -27.97 3.89
CA TRP A 798 22.61 -28.50 5.24
C TRP A 798 22.10 -29.94 5.16
N LYS A 799 22.84 -30.88 5.74
CA LYS A 799 22.32 -32.24 5.97
C LYS A 799 21.46 -32.20 7.23
N LEU A 800 20.15 -32.38 7.07
CA LEU A 800 19.23 -32.57 8.19
C LEU A 800 19.69 -33.79 9.01
N THR A 801 20.00 -33.59 10.29
CA THR A 801 20.19 -34.72 11.20
C THR A 801 18.81 -35.27 11.58
N GLY A 802 18.44 -36.41 11.02
CA GLY A 802 17.17 -37.07 11.36
C GLY A 802 17.07 -37.39 12.86
N LYS A 803 15.90 -37.17 13.42
CA LYS A 803 15.53 -37.38 14.83
C LYS A 803 14.21 -38.14 14.92
#